data_AF-A0A7J7WKT2-F1
#
_entry.id   AF-A0A7J7WKT2-F1
#
_cell.length_a   1.000
_cell.length_b   1.000
_cell.length_c   1.000
_cell.angle_alpha   90.00
_cell.angle_beta   90.00
_cell.angle_gamma   90.00
#
_symmetry.space_group_name_H-M   'P 1'
#
loop_
_entity.id
_entity.type
_entity.pdbx_description
1 polymer ?
#
loop_
_entity_poly.entity_id
_entity_poly.type
_entity_poly.pdbx_seq_one_letter_code
_entity_poly.pdbx_strand_id
1 'polypeptide(L)'
;MLLHCKRDELRKLWIEGIEHKHVLNLLDEIENIKQVPQKLEQCMASKHYLSATDMLVSAVQSLEGPLLQVEGLSDLRLELHSKKMNLHLVLIDELHRHLYIKSTSRVVQRNKEKGRMSALVKDSSPIPLIDVTNLPTPRKFLDTSQYSTPGSSSVREINLQDIKEDLDLDPEENSTLFMGILIKGLAKLKKIPETVKAIKERLEQELQQIVKRSTTQVADSSYQRGENLTADNQPRLLLELLELLFDKFNAIATAHSVVLGYLQDTVVAPLPQQEDVKLYDMADVWVKIQDVLQMLLTEYLDMKNTRTASEPSAQLSYASTGREFAAFFAKKKPQRPKNSLFKFESSSHAISMSAYLREQRRELYSRSGELQGGPDDNLIEGGGTKFVCKPGARNITVIFHPLLRFIQEIEHALGLGPAKQCPLREFLTEYIKNIFLNQVLAEINKEIEGVTKTSDPLKILANADTMKVLGVQRPLLQSTIIVEKTVQDLLNLMHDLSAYSDQFLNMVCVKLQEYKDTCTAAYRGIVQSEEKLVISASWAKDDDISRLLKSLPNWMNMAQPKQLRPKREDEEDFIRAAFGKESEVLIGNLGDKLIPPQDILRDVSDLKALANMHESLEWLAGRTKSAFSNLSTSQMLSPAQDGHTNMDPPPVSEQIMQTLSELARSFQDMADRCLLVLHLEVRVHCFHYLIPLAKEGNYAIVANVESMDYDPLVVKLNKDISAIEEAMGASLQQHKFQYIFEGLGHLISCILINGAQYFRRISESGIKKMCRNIFVLQQNLTNITMSREADLDFARQYYEMLYNTADELLNLVVDQGVKYTELEYIHALTLLHRSQTGVGDQTTQNTRLQRLKEIICEQAAIKQATKDKKITTV
;
A
#
# COMPACT_ATOMS: atom_id res chain seq x y z
N MET A 1 -69.64 64.10 75.53
CA MET A 1 -70.25 63.21 74.53
C MET A 1 -69.98 63.61 73.07
N LEU A 2 -70.01 64.90 72.68
CA LEU A 2 -69.78 65.30 71.27
C LEU A 2 -68.38 64.98 70.69
N LEU A 3 -67.33 64.85 71.51
CA LEU A 3 -65.98 64.47 71.05
C LEU A 3 -65.82 62.97 70.75
N HIS A 4 -66.71 62.10 71.26
CA HIS A 4 -66.65 60.66 71.01
C HIS A 4 -67.27 60.28 69.65
N CYS A 5 -68.42 60.90 69.30
CA CYS A 5 -69.05 60.68 67.99
C CYS A 5 -68.16 61.07 66.81
N LYS A 6 -67.37 62.15 66.92
CA LYS A 6 -66.40 62.52 65.88
C LYS A 6 -65.24 61.54 65.74
N ARG A 7 -64.88 60.81 66.80
CA ARG A 7 -63.83 59.79 66.77
C ARG A 7 -64.32 58.51 66.10
N ASP A 8 -65.56 58.11 66.34
CA ASP A 8 -66.16 56.93 65.70
C ASP A 8 -66.46 57.17 64.22
N GLU A 9 -66.91 58.37 63.84
CA GLU A 9 -67.00 58.77 62.42
C GLU A 9 -65.63 58.84 61.74
N LEU A 10 -64.59 59.40 62.40
CA LEU A 10 -63.23 59.39 61.84
C LEU A 10 -62.70 57.96 61.69
N ARG A 11 -62.97 57.09 62.66
CA ARG A 11 -62.54 55.68 62.62
C ARG A 11 -63.26 54.93 61.50
N LYS A 12 -64.56 55.18 61.31
CA LYS A 12 -65.34 54.64 60.20
C LYS A 12 -64.80 55.13 58.85
N LEU A 13 -64.58 56.42 58.68
CA LEU A 13 -64.00 57.00 57.45
C LEU A 13 -62.55 56.53 57.20
N TRP A 14 -61.78 56.28 58.26
CA TRP A 14 -60.43 55.72 58.15
C TRP A 14 -60.45 54.23 57.76
N ILE A 15 -61.37 53.43 58.32
CA ILE A 15 -61.60 52.04 57.91
C ILE A 15 -62.09 51.99 56.46
N GLU A 16 -63.09 52.78 56.09
CA GLU A 16 -63.56 52.91 54.70
C GLU A 16 -62.43 53.39 53.77
N GLY A 17 -61.57 54.31 54.23
CA GLY A 17 -60.40 54.75 53.48
C GLY A 17 -59.34 53.67 53.28
N ILE A 18 -59.13 52.79 54.27
CA ILE A 18 -58.26 51.62 54.16
C ILE A 18 -58.86 50.57 53.23
N GLU A 19 -60.16 50.31 53.35
CA GLU A 19 -60.90 49.38 52.48
C GLU A 19 -60.86 49.86 51.03
N HIS A 20 -61.12 51.14 50.77
CA HIS A 20 -61.04 51.72 49.43
C HIS A 20 -59.62 51.66 48.87
N LYS A 21 -58.60 51.91 49.69
CA LYS A 21 -57.19 51.77 49.28
C LYS A 21 -56.84 50.31 48.97
N HIS A 22 -57.37 49.36 49.72
CA HIS A 22 -57.16 47.94 49.48
C HIS A 22 -57.88 47.46 48.21
N VAL A 23 -59.11 47.93 47.96
CA VAL A 23 -59.86 47.66 46.73
C VAL A 23 -59.18 48.28 45.51
N LEU A 24 -58.67 49.50 45.61
CA LEU A 24 -57.88 50.12 44.54
C LEU A 24 -56.62 49.30 44.23
N ASN A 25 -55.87 48.89 45.25
CA ASN A 25 -54.70 48.02 45.04
C ASN A 25 -55.08 46.69 44.37
N LEU A 26 -56.20 46.06 44.75
CA LEU A 26 -56.70 44.85 44.12
C LEU A 26 -57.11 45.08 42.66
N LEU A 27 -57.77 46.21 42.36
CA LEU A 27 -58.13 46.57 40.98
C LEU A 27 -56.91 46.85 40.12
N ASP A 28 -55.90 47.54 40.65
CA ASP A 28 -54.62 47.77 39.97
C ASP A 28 -53.88 46.45 39.70
N GLU A 29 -53.86 45.52 40.67
CA GLU A 29 -53.30 44.17 40.47
C GLU A 29 -54.08 43.38 39.41
N ILE A 30 -55.41 43.45 39.40
CA ILE A 30 -56.26 42.80 38.38
C ILE A 30 -56.02 43.40 37.00
N GLU A 31 -55.92 44.71 36.87
CA GLU A 31 -55.65 45.39 35.60
C GLU A 31 -54.26 45.02 35.07
N ASN A 32 -53.26 44.94 35.95
CA ASN A 32 -51.92 44.48 35.59
C ASN A 32 -51.92 43.03 35.08
N ILE A 33 -52.60 42.10 35.78
CA ILE A 33 -52.65 40.68 35.39
C ILE A 33 -53.46 40.48 34.10
N LYS A 34 -54.53 41.25 33.88
CA LYS A 34 -55.31 41.20 32.63
C LYS A 34 -54.48 41.55 31.40
N GLN A 35 -53.45 42.38 31.54
CA GLN A 35 -52.53 42.73 30.44
C GLN A 35 -51.42 41.69 30.21
N VAL A 36 -51.20 40.76 31.15
CA VAL A 36 -50.09 39.78 31.09
C VAL A 36 -50.18 38.86 29.87
N PRO A 37 -51.33 38.28 29.47
CA PRO A 37 -51.38 37.40 28.30
C PRO A 37 -50.90 38.08 27.01
N GLN A 38 -51.30 39.32 26.77
CA GLN A 38 -50.92 40.08 25.59
C GLN A 38 -49.42 40.45 25.59
N LYS A 39 -48.90 40.89 26.75
CA LYS A 39 -47.47 41.18 26.92
C LYS A 39 -46.61 39.91 26.81
N LEU A 40 -47.12 38.79 27.34
CA LEU A 40 -46.48 37.48 27.23
C LEU A 40 -46.34 37.06 25.77
N GLU A 41 -47.39 37.21 24.96
CA GLU A 41 -47.32 36.90 23.52
C GLU A 41 -46.31 37.78 22.77
N GLN A 42 -46.22 39.06 23.11
CA GLN A 42 -45.22 39.97 22.54
C GLN A 42 -43.78 39.59 22.94
N CYS A 43 -43.55 39.26 24.21
CA CYS A 43 -42.23 38.78 24.68
C CYS A 43 -41.86 37.43 24.05
N MET A 44 -42.82 36.52 23.90
CA MET A 44 -42.61 35.22 23.25
C MET A 44 -42.30 35.38 21.75
N ALA A 45 -42.98 36.30 21.06
CA ALA A 45 -42.73 36.58 19.65
C ALA A 45 -41.36 37.23 19.40
N SER A 46 -40.89 38.04 20.36
CA SER A 46 -39.57 38.67 20.34
C SER A 46 -38.46 37.83 20.98
N LYS A 47 -38.76 36.59 21.40
CA LYS A 47 -37.82 35.63 22.01
C LYS A 47 -37.17 36.10 23.32
N HIS A 48 -37.79 37.07 24.00
CA HIS A 48 -37.39 37.52 25.34
C HIS A 48 -37.97 36.58 26.41
N TYR A 49 -37.41 35.37 26.46
CA TYR A 49 -37.96 34.26 27.21
C TYR A 49 -37.80 34.39 28.73
N LEU A 50 -36.77 35.09 29.22
CA LEU A 50 -36.57 35.24 30.66
C LEU A 50 -37.57 36.24 31.26
N SER A 51 -37.78 37.38 30.60
CA SER A 51 -38.80 38.36 30.94
C SER A 51 -40.21 37.77 30.84
N ALA A 52 -40.49 36.98 29.80
CA ALA A 52 -41.74 36.23 29.66
C ALA A 52 -41.97 35.27 30.84
N THR A 53 -40.93 34.54 31.23
CA THR A 53 -40.99 33.59 32.36
C THR A 53 -41.21 34.33 33.69
N ASP A 54 -40.52 35.44 33.93
CA ASP A 54 -40.67 36.24 35.14
C ASP A 54 -42.07 36.83 35.28
N MET A 55 -42.59 37.40 34.20
CA MET A 55 -43.93 37.96 34.15
C MET A 55 -44.98 36.87 34.43
N LEU A 56 -44.82 35.68 33.85
CA LEU A 56 -45.75 34.57 34.02
C LEU A 56 -45.70 33.96 35.42
N VAL A 57 -44.50 33.75 35.98
CA VAL A 57 -44.33 33.22 37.34
C VAL A 57 -44.88 34.20 38.37
N SER A 58 -44.59 35.51 38.22
CA SER A 58 -45.15 36.55 39.09
C SER A 58 -46.68 36.64 38.98
N ALA A 59 -47.24 36.59 37.76
CA ALA A 59 -48.69 36.65 37.55
C ALA A 59 -49.41 35.44 38.16
N VAL A 60 -48.85 34.23 38.01
CA VAL A 60 -49.43 33.02 38.62
C VAL A 60 -49.32 33.05 40.14
N GLN A 61 -48.22 33.55 40.71
CA GLN A 61 -48.10 33.75 42.17
C GLN A 61 -49.13 34.75 42.71
N SER A 62 -49.37 35.86 42.02
CA SER A 62 -50.39 36.84 42.40
C SER A 62 -51.82 36.27 42.31
N LEU A 63 -52.11 35.44 41.30
CA LEU A 63 -53.39 34.75 41.14
C LEU A 63 -53.64 33.64 42.19
N GLU A 64 -52.58 32.99 42.66
CA GLU A 64 -52.63 31.96 43.71
C GLU A 64 -52.60 32.55 45.13
N GLY A 65 -52.17 33.80 45.30
CA GLY A 65 -52.09 34.51 46.58
C GLY A 65 -53.22 35.54 46.79
N PRO A 66 -52.94 36.85 46.66
CA PRO A 66 -53.89 37.92 47.01
C PRO A 66 -55.21 37.88 46.22
N LEU A 67 -55.20 37.33 45.00
CA LEU A 67 -56.37 37.32 44.11
C LEU A 67 -57.08 35.95 44.03
N LEU A 68 -56.73 35.00 44.91
CA LEU A 68 -57.29 33.65 44.87
C LEU A 68 -58.83 33.66 45.03
N GLN A 69 -59.35 34.55 45.86
CA GLN A 69 -60.76 34.66 46.24
C GLN A 69 -61.66 35.32 45.18
N VAL A 70 -61.09 35.86 44.09
CA VAL A 70 -61.84 36.53 43.03
C VAL A 70 -62.29 35.51 41.99
N GLU A 71 -63.57 35.11 42.02
CA GLU A 71 -64.13 34.09 41.10
C GLU A 71 -64.09 34.51 39.62
N GLY A 72 -64.20 35.82 39.32
CA GLY A 72 -64.17 36.34 37.95
C GLY A 72 -62.83 36.21 37.21
N LEU A 73 -61.77 35.73 37.89
CA LEU A 73 -60.45 35.48 37.30
C LEU A 73 -60.19 34.00 37.01
N SER A 74 -61.20 33.13 37.14
CA SER A 74 -61.06 31.67 36.95
C SER A 74 -60.54 31.30 35.56
N ASP A 75 -61.10 31.88 34.49
CA ASP A 75 -60.71 31.62 33.11
C ASP A 75 -59.28 32.11 32.83
N LEU A 76 -58.94 33.31 33.30
CA LEU A 76 -57.59 33.89 33.17
C LEU A 76 -56.55 33.08 33.95
N ARG A 77 -56.92 32.54 35.11
CA ARG A 77 -56.09 31.63 35.91
C ARG A 77 -55.84 30.32 35.19
N LEU A 78 -56.88 29.72 34.60
CA LEU A 78 -56.73 28.52 33.77
C LEU A 78 -55.84 28.77 32.55
N GLU A 79 -56.01 29.91 31.88
CA GLU A 79 -55.20 30.31 30.73
C GLU A 79 -53.72 30.48 31.10
N LEU A 80 -53.41 31.28 32.12
CA LEU A 80 -52.03 31.53 32.54
C LEU A 80 -51.36 30.26 33.13
N HIS A 81 -52.12 29.42 33.84
CA HIS A 81 -51.60 28.13 34.30
C HIS A 81 -51.32 27.18 33.13
N SER A 82 -52.19 27.15 32.10
CA SER A 82 -51.96 26.41 30.86
C SER A 82 -50.72 26.92 30.12
N LYS A 83 -50.57 28.25 29.96
CA LYS A 83 -49.38 28.86 29.36
C LYS A 83 -48.12 28.53 30.16
N LYS A 84 -48.16 28.53 31.50
CA LYS A 84 -47.05 28.11 32.38
C LYS A 84 -46.69 26.64 32.20
N MET A 85 -47.69 25.77 32.08
CA MET A 85 -47.49 24.36 31.77
C MET A 85 -46.93 24.14 30.37
N ASN A 86 -47.14 25.03 29.39
CA ASN A 86 -46.60 24.86 28.03
C ASN A 86 -45.26 25.58 27.81
N LEU A 87 -44.97 26.64 28.55
CA LEU A 87 -43.78 27.49 28.34
C LEU A 87 -42.47 26.68 28.42
N HIS A 88 -42.37 25.75 29.38
CA HIS A 88 -41.17 24.92 29.52
C HIS A 88 -40.87 24.07 28.27
N LEU A 89 -41.89 23.62 27.53
CA LEU A 89 -41.70 22.88 26.28
C LEU A 89 -41.08 23.77 25.20
N VAL A 90 -41.54 25.02 25.08
CA VAL A 90 -41.00 26.00 24.14
C VAL A 90 -39.53 26.30 24.46
N LEU A 91 -39.20 26.50 25.73
CA LEU A 91 -37.82 26.75 26.16
C LEU A 91 -36.90 25.55 25.88
N ILE A 92 -37.39 24.32 26.10
CA ILE A 92 -36.65 23.09 25.79
C ILE A 92 -36.43 22.96 24.27
N ASP A 93 -37.42 23.26 23.45
CA ASP A 93 -37.29 23.19 21.99
C ASP A 93 -36.33 24.26 21.43
N GLU A 94 -36.35 25.48 21.95
CA GLU A 94 -35.37 26.52 21.60
C GLU A 94 -33.96 26.17 22.09
N LEU A 95 -33.83 25.56 23.27
CA LEU A 95 -32.55 25.08 23.77
C LEU A 95 -31.99 23.99 22.84
N HIS A 96 -32.82 23.05 22.39
CA HIS A 96 -32.43 22.03 21.41
C HIS A 96 -32.03 22.64 20.06
N ARG A 97 -32.78 23.63 19.58
CA ARG A 97 -32.44 24.36 18.34
C ARG A 97 -31.04 24.97 18.44
N HIS A 98 -30.71 25.61 19.56
CA HIS A 98 -29.39 26.19 19.78
C HIS A 98 -28.29 25.13 19.91
N LEU A 99 -28.57 24.02 20.60
CA LEU A 99 -27.64 22.90 20.79
C LEU A 99 -27.26 22.18 19.49
N TYR A 100 -28.21 21.94 18.57
CA TYR A 100 -27.99 21.05 17.42
C TYR A 100 -28.06 21.75 16.05
N ILE A 101 -28.84 22.83 15.91
CA ILE A 101 -29.05 23.51 14.62
C ILE A 101 -28.15 24.75 14.54
N LYS A 102 -28.24 25.65 15.53
CA LYS A 102 -27.51 26.92 15.47
C LYS A 102 -26.01 26.73 15.67
N SER A 103 -25.61 25.88 16.62
CA SER A 103 -24.22 25.48 16.86
C SER A 103 -23.53 24.93 15.59
N THR A 104 -24.24 24.12 14.80
CA THR A 104 -23.70 23.47 13.60
C THR A 104 -23.80 24.34 12.34
N SER A 105 -24.75 25.27 12.27
CA SER A 105 -24.92 26.20 11.14
C SER A 105 -23.70 27.11 10.92
N ARG A 106 -23.02 27.52 12.00
CA ARG A 106 -21.81 28.38 11.95
C ARG A 106 -20.62 27.69 11.28
N VAL A 107 -20.51 26.37 11.41
CA VAL A 107 -19.47 25.56 10.76
C VAL A 107 -19.59 25.62 9.23
N VAL A 108 -20.82 25.66 8.72
CA VAL A 108 -21.11 25.69 7.27
C VAL A 108 -20.66 27.01 6.61
N GLN A 109 -20.74 28.14 7.32
CA GLN A 109 -20.29 29.43 6.80
C GLN A 109 -18.77 29.50 6.67
N ARG A 110 -18.04 28.97 7.67
CA ARG A 110 -16.57 28.98 7.72
C ARG A 110 -15.93 28.11 6.64
N ASN A 111 -16.54 26.97 6.28
CA ASN A 111 -16.05 26.09 5.22
C ASN A 111 -16.26 26.68 3.81
N LYS A 112 -17.29 27.52 3.59
CA LYS A 112 -17.47 28.25 2.33
C LYS A 112 -16.37 29.30 2.09
N GLU A 113 -15.84 29.90 3.15
CA GLU A 113 -14.77 30.91 3.07
C GLU A 113 -13.40 30.29 2.79
N LYS A 114 -13.06 29.15 3.42
CA LYS A 114 -11.84 28.38 3.09
C LYS A 114 -11.81 27.90 1.64
N GLY A 115 -12.95 27.46 1.10
CA GLY A 115 -13.06 27.02 -0.30
C GLY A 115 -12.82 28.13 -1.32
N ARG A 116 -13.13 29.39 -0.99
CA ARG A 116 -12.90 30.54 -1.90
C ARG A 116 -11.42 30.94 -2.02
N MET A 117 -10.61 30.72 -0.98
CA MET A 117 -9.19 31.06 -1.01
C MET A 117 -8.34 30.08 -1.85
N SER A 118 -8.79 28.83 -2.00
CA SER A 118 -8.11 27.81 -2.82
C SER A 118 -8.34 28.00 -4.33
N ALA A 119 -9.41 28.70 -4.72
CA ALA A 119 -9.80 28.86 -6.14
C ALA A 119 -8.97 29.89 -6.93
N LEU A 120 -8.12 30.68 -6.27
CA LEU A 120 -7.38 31.80 -6.90
C LEU A 120 -5.95 31.46 -7.36
N VAL A 121 -5.51 30.20 -7.21
CA VAL A 121 -4.19 29.76 -7.69
C VAL A 121 -4.36 28.59 -8.64
N LYS A 122 -4.55 28.87 -9.93
CA LYS A 122 -4.43 27.84 -10.97
C LYS A 122 -3.95 28.46 -12.27
N ASP A 123 -2.67 28.26 -12.59
CA ASP A 123 -2.28 28.15 -13.99
C ASP A 123 -1.01 27.30 -14.25
N SER A 124 -1.15 26.48 -15.30
CA SER A 124 -0.15 25.73 -16.09
C SER A 124 0.50 24.41 -15.61
N SER A 125 0.32 23.39 -16.47
CA SER A 125 1.03 22.11 -16.69
C SER A 125 0.41 20.79 -16.17
N PRO A 126 0.53 19.67 -16.94
CA PRO A 126 -0.36 18.52 -16.85
C PRO A 126 0.19 17.36 -15.99
N ILE A 127 -0.72 16.77 -15.21
CA ILE A 127 -0.62 15.51 -14.47
C ILE A 127 0.47 15.46 -13.38
N PRO A 128 0.11 15.68 -12.11
CA PRO A 128 0.84 15.12 -10.99
C PRO A 128 0.15 13.83 -10.52
N LEU A 129 0.93 12.75 -10.48
CA LEU A 129 0.69 11.62 -9.58
C LEU A 129 0.42 12.20 -8.18
N ILE A 130 -0.69 11.78 -7.57
CA ILE A 130 -1.10 12.23 -6.25
C ILE A 130 -0.13 11.63 -5.23
N ASP A 131 0.89 12.40 -4.86
CA ASP A 131 1.69 12.16 -3.67
C ASP A 131 0.86 12.62 -2.46
N VAL A 132 0.38 11.65 -1.67
CA VAL A 132 -0.49 11.87 -0.51
C VAL A 132 0.32 12.38 0.70
N THR A 133 1.66 12.47 0.61
CA THR A 133 2.48 12.69 1.80
C THR A 133 2.75 14.13 2.18
N ASN A 134 2.50 15.14 1.34
CA ASN A 134 2.87 16.52 1.67
C ASN A 134 1.89 17.58 1.14
N LEU A 135 0.81 17.84 1.89
CA LEU A 135 0.19 19.16 1.92
C LEU A 135 -0.07 19.59 3.38
N PRO A 136 0.66 20.58 3.91
CA PRO A 136 0.47 21.06 5.26
C PRO A 136 -0.66 22.09 5.28
N THR A 137 -1.72 21.81 6.05
CA THR A 137 -2.32 22.89 6.85
C THR A 137 -2.03 22.55 8.30
N PRO A 138 -1.16 23.30 9.00
CA PRO A 138 -1.02 23.15 10.42
C PRO A 138 -2.33 23.66 11.02
N ARG A 139 -3.24 22.75 11.41
CA ARG A 139 -4.11 23.02 12.55
C ARG A 139 -3.15 23.09 13.74
N LYS A 140 -2.53 24.27 13.95
CA LYS A 140 -1.94 24.61 15.24
C LYS A 140 -2.96 24.20 16.29
N PHE A 141 -2.50 23.56 17.37
CA PHE A 141 -3.27 23.38 18.61
C PHE A 141 -4.15 24.61 18.78
N LEU A 142 -5.44 24.46 18.49
CA LEU A 142 -6.36 25.57 18.60
C LEU A 142 -6.56 25.68 20.10
N ASP A 143 -5.87 26.64 20.71
CA ASP A 143 -6.29 27.19 21.98
C ASP A 143 -7.80 27.37 21.91
N THR A 144 -8.49 26.90 22.95
CA THR A 144 -9.93 27.01 23.21
C THR A 144 -10.47 28.46 23.07
N SER A 145 -9.61 29.44 22.80
CA SER A 145 -9.87 30.86 22.62
C SER A 145 -10.34 31.29 21.22
N GLN A 146 -10.30 30.46 20.16
CA GLN A 146 -10.70 30.91 18.79
C GLN A 146 -12.17 30.63 18.40
N TYR A 147 -12.98 30.08 19.31
CA TYR A 147 -14.44 30.01 19.18
C TYR A 147 -15.14 31.22 19.81
N SER A 148 -14.37 32.16 20.35
CA SER A 148 -14.85 33.37 20.99
C SER A 148 -14.88 34.53 19.98
N THR A 149 -16.00 35.26 19.97
CA THR A 149 -16.11 36.58 19.33
C THR A 149 -14.98 37.50 19.78
N PRO A 150 -14.47 38.42 18.92
CA PRO A 150 -13.51 39.42 19.35
C PRO A 150 -14.18 40.30 20.41
N GLY A 151 -13.81 40.10 21.68
CA GLY A 151 -14.42 40.77 22.83
C GLY A 151 -14.67 39.87 24.05
N SER A 152 -14.65 38.54 23.92
CA SER A 152 -14.77 37.66 25.09
C SER A 152 -13.39 37.43 25.71
N SER A 153 -13.10 38.19 26.76
CA SER A 153 -12.10 37.82 27.76
C SER A 153 -12.33 36.38 28.24
N SER A 154 -11.25 35.72 28.69
CA SER A 154 -11.19 34.36 29.20
C SER A 154 -12.46 33.90 29.93
N VAL A 155 -12.78 32.60 29.80
CA VAL A 155 -13.83 31.86 30.53
C VAL A 155 -13.62 32.03 32.05
N ARG A 156 -14.00 33.21 32.57
CA ARG A 156 -14.14 33.53 33.97
C ARG A 156 -15.62 33.35 34.28
N GLU A 157 -15.90 32.41 35.17
CA GLU A 157 -17.10 32.30 36.02
C GLU A 157 -18.31 33.11 35.51
N ILE A 158 -19.04 32.58 34.53
CA ILE A 158 -20.30 33.20 34.09
C ILE A 158 -21.38 32.72 35.06
N ASN A 159 -21.55 33.46 36.15
CA ASN A 159 -22.55 33.17 37.16
C ASN A 159 -23.96 33.42 36.59
N LEU A 160 -24.84 32.41 36.69
CA LEU A 160 -26.25 32.50 36.30
C LEU A 160 -27.01 33.67 36.96
N GLN A 161 -26.52 34.15 38.10
CA GLN A 161 -27.10 35.29 38.83
C GLN A 161 -26.96 36.60 38.06
N ASP A 162 -25.90 36.80 37.27
CA ASP A 162 -25.60 38.05 36.56
C ASP A 162 -26.23 38.16 35.16
N ILE A 163 -26.85 37.08 34.67
CA ILE A 163 -27.52 37.07 33.36
C ILE A 163 -28.78 37.94 33.43
N LYS A 164 -28.74 39.13 32.82
CA LYS A 164 -29.91 39.96 32.53
C LYS A 164 -30.21 39.93 31.04
N GLU A 165 -31.48 39.83 30.72
CA GLU A 165 -31.96 39.93 29.34
C GLU A 165 -31.97 41.41 28.95
N ASP A 166 -31.22 41.76 27.92
CA ASP A 166 -31.23 43.10 27.33
C ASP A 166 -32.39 43.16 26.33
N LEU A 167 -33.33 44.08 26.53
CA LEU A 167 -34.57 44.18 25.74
C LEU A 167 -34.37 44.92 24.41
N ASP A 168 -33.19 45.55 24.21
CA ASP A 168 -32.87 46.36 23.04
C ASP A 168 -32.03 45.62 21.98
N LEU A 169 -31.56 44.41 22.29
CA LEU A 169 -30.72 43.57 21.41
C LEU A 169 -31.46 42.29 21.03
N ASP A 170 -31.16 41.75 19.84
CA ASP A 170 -31.67 40.42 19.47
C ASP A 170 -31.03 39.37 20.41
N PRO A 171 -31.81 38.70 21.27
CA PRO A 171 -31.28 37.77 22.27
C PRO A 171 -30.58 36.57 21.62
N GLU A 172 -30.79 36.34 20.32
CA GLU A 172 -30.19 35.28 19.54
C GLU A 172 -28.76 35.54 19.02
N GLU A 173 -28.24 36.76 19.07
CA GLU A 173 -26.88 37.08 18.57
C GLU A 173 -25.79 36.31 19.32
N ASN A 174 -25.89 36.31 20.66
CA ASN A 174 -24.98 35.58 21.53
C ASN A 174 -25.61 34.26 21.98
N SER A 175 -25.43 33.22 21.16
CA SER A 175 -25.97 31.88 21.43
C SER A 175 -25.56 31.28 22.78
N THR A 176 -24.39 31.61 23.35
CA THR A 176 -23.99 31.07 24.66
C THR A 176 -24.80 31.71 25.78
N LEU A 177 -24.91 33.04 25.78
CA LEU A 177 -25.76 33.78 26.72
C LEU A 177 -27.23 33.38 26.58
N PHE A 178 -27.72 33.21 25.35
CA PHE A 178 -29.11 32.80 25.11
C PHE A 178 -29.43 31.42 25.72
N MET A 179 -28.54 30.44 25.58
CA MET A 179 -28.72 29.15 26.25
C MET A 179 -28.78 29.31 27.78
N GLY A 180 -27.98 30.22 28.35
CA GLY A 180 -28.06 30.59 29.77
C GLY A 180 -29.40 31.24 30.16
N ILE A 181 -29.94 32.13 29.33
CA ILE A 181 -31.28 32.76 29.50
C ILE A 181 -32.37 31.68 29.53
N LEU A 182 -32.34 30.72 28.60
CA LEU A 182 -33.29 29.61 28.53
C LEU A 182 -33.22 28.72 29.78
N ILE A 183 -32.01 28.35 30.21
CA ILE A 183 -31.80 27.53 31.43
C ILE A 183 -32.27 28.28 32.68
N LYS A 184 -32.01 29.59 32.76
CA LYS A 184 -32.51 30.45 33.85
C LYS A 184 -34.04 30.49 33.88
N GLY A 185 -34.69 30.58 32.72
CA GLY A 185 -36.16 30.48 32.60
C GLY A 185 -36.68 29.11 33.08
N LEU A 186 -36.06 28.02 32.62
CA LEU A 186 -36.42 26.65 33.02
C LEU A 186 -36.22 26.40 34.53
N ALA A 187 -35.20 27.01 35.13
CA ALA A 187 -34.97 26.98 36.57
C ALA A 187 -36.08 27.68 37.35
N LYS A 188 -36.51 28.87 36.90
CA LYS A 188 -37.65 29.61 37.50
C LYS A 188 -38.97 28.86 37.39
N LEU A 189 -39.16 28.06 36.33
CA LEU A 189 -40.32 27.18 36.16
C LEU A 189 -40.23 25.87 36.98
N LYS A 190 -39.11 25.61 37.67
CA LYS A 190 -38.82 24.35 38.39
C LYS A 190 -38.86 23.10 37.50
N LYS A 191 -38.51 23.21 36.22
CA LYS A 191 -38.55 22.12 35.21
C LYS A 191 -37.17 21.62 34.77
N ILE A 192 -36.13 21.80 35.60
CA ILE A 192 -34.77 21.31 35.32
C ILE A 192 -34.69 19.78 35.14
N PRO A 193 -35.33 18.93 35.98
CA PRO A 193 -35.28 17.48 35.79
C PRO A 193 -35.86 17.02 34.44
N GLU A 194 -36.98 17.62 34.03
CA GLU A 194 -37.63 17.36 32.74
C GLU A 194 -36.74 17.80 31.56
N THR A 195 -36.04 18.92 31.71
CA THR A 195 -35.07 19.42 30.72
C THR A 195 -33.89 18.45 30.55
N VAL A 196 -33.28 18.01 31.66
CA VAL A 196 -32.17 17.05 31.63
C VAL A 196 -32.60 15.73 30.99
N LYS A 197 -33.80 15.24 31.33
CA LYS A 197 -34.37 14.04 30.71
C LYS A 197 -34.57 14.23 29.20
N ALA A 198 -35.17 15.35 28.78
CA ALA A 198 -35.41 15.64 27.37
C ALA A 198 -34.10 15.73 26.56
N ILE A 199 -33.05 16.35 27.11
CA ILE A 199 -31.73 16.42 26.46
C ILE A 199 -31.15 15.01 26.30
N LYS A 200 -31.15 14.19 27.36
CA LYS A 200 -30.63 12.80 27.33
C LYS A 200 -31.36 11.94 26.31
N GLU A 201 -32.69 12.01 26.25
CA GLU A 201 -33.52 11.18 25.35
C GLU A 201 -33.40 11.59 23.87
N ARG A 202 -33.20 12.89 23.58
CA ARG A 202 -33.12 13.39 22.20
C ARG A 202 -31.70 13.39 21.61
N LEU A 203 -30.66 13.37 22.43
CA LEU A 203 -29.25 13.51 22.01
C LEU A 203 -28.85 12.57 20.86
N GLU A 204 -29.13 11.28 20.99
CA GLU A 204 -28.74 10.29 19.98
C GLU A 204 -29.46 10.51 18.64
N GLN A 205 -30.78 10.79 18.69
CA GLN A 205 -31.59 11.02 17.50
C GLN A 205 -31.15 12.28 16.75
N GLU A 206 -30.83 13.36 17.48
CA GLU A 206 -30.35 14.61 16.88
C GLU A 206 -28.98 14.45 16.22
N LEU A 207 -28.04 13.74 16.86
CA LEU A 207 -26.76 13.41 16.25
C LEU A 207 -26.92 12.61 14.95
N GLN A 208 -27.82 11.62 14.93
CA GLN A 208 -28.14 10.87 13.70
C GLN A 208 -28.76 11.75 12.61
N GLN A 209 -29.62 12.71 12.96
CA GLN A 209 -30.18 13.66 12.00
C GLN A 209 -29.10 14.57 11.41
N ILE A 210 -28.13 14.99 12.21
CA ILE A 210 -26.99 15.80 11.74
C ILE A 210 -26.14 15.01 10.74
N VAL A 211 -25.94 13.72 10.96
CA VAL A 211 -25.30 12.83 9.98
C VAL A 211 -26.09 12.82 8.67
N LYS A 212 -27.40 12.53 8.70
CA LYS A 212 -28.25 12.49 7.50
C LYS A 212 -28.23 13.81 6.71
N ARG A 213 -28.32 14.95 7.41
CA ARG A 213 -28.27 16.28 6.81
C ARG A 213 -26.89 16.58 6.19
N SER A 214 -25.81 16.23 6.87
CA SER A 214 -24.44 16.43 6.39
C SER A 214 -24.11 15.54 5.19
N THR A 215 -24.57 14.29 5.21
CA THR A 215 -24.48 13.35 4.08
C THR A 215 -25.19 13.89 2.84
N THR A 216 -26.41 14.42 3.02
CA THR A 216 -27.16 15.05 1.92
C THR A 216 -26.44 16.28 1.39
N GLN A 217 -25.88 17.11 2.29
CA GLN A 217 -25.12 18.31 1.94
C GLN A 217 -23.89 18.00 1.07
N VAL A 218 -23.10 16.97 1.43
CA VAL A 218 -21.91 16.55 0.65
C VAL A 218 -22.31 15.88 -0.67
N ALA A 219 -23.38 15.09 -0.67
CA ALA A 219 -23.89 14.48 -1.90
C ALA A 219 -24.41 15.53 -2.90
N ASP A 220 -25.00 16.62 -2.41
CA ASP A 220 -25.51 17.68 -3.27
C ASP A 220 -24.39 18.63 -3.75
N SER A 221 -23.34 18.88 -2.93
CA SER A 221 -22.17 19.67 -3.33
C SER A 221 -21.32 18.96 -4.41
N SER A 222 -21.11 17.66 -4.27
CA SER A 222 -20.41 16.83 -5.27
C SER A 222 -21.17 16.79 -6.60
N TYR A 223 -22.50 16.67 -6.56
CA TYR A 223 -23.34 16.76 -7.76
C TYR A 223 -23.17 18.11 -8.49
N GLN A 224 -23.10 19.23 -7.74
CA GLN A 224 -22.85 20.56 -8.31
C GLN A 224 -21.45 20.68 -8.94
N ARG A 225 -20.45 19.95 -8.42
CA ARG A 225 -19.11 19.86 -9.02
C ARG A 225 -19.04 18.94 -10.24
N GLY A 226 -20.13 18.24 -10.60
CA GLY A 226 -20.16 17.27 -11.69
C GLY A 226 -19.47 15.94 -11.36
N GLU A 227 -19.29 15.64 -10.07
CA GLU A 227 -18.68 14.40 -9.59
C GLU A 227 -19.74 13.27 -9.59
N ASN A 228 -19.46 12.16 -10.26
CA ASN A 228 -20.35 10.99 -10.27
C ASN A 228 -20.18 10.20 -8.97
N LEU A 229 -21.19 10.21 -8.09
CA LEU A 229 -21.26 9.41 -6.85
C LEU A 229 -21.08 7.89 -7.07
N THR A 230 -21.32 7.41 -8.30
CA THR A 230 -21.24 5.99 -8.70
C THR A 230 -19.92 5.60 -9.38
N ALA A 231 -19.02 6.56 -9.66
CA ALA A 231 -17.70 6.25 -10.18
C ALA A 231 -16.89 5.50 -9.10
N ASP A 232 -16.20 4.43 -9.49
CA ASP A 232 -15.38 3.63 -8.57
C ASP A 232 -14.34 4.52 -7.86
N ASN A 233 -14.24 4.34 -6.54
CA ASN A 233 -13.21 4.91 -5.67
C ASN A 233 -13.18 6.45 -5.56
N GLN A 234 -14.21 7.04 -4.94
CA GLN A 234 -14.08 8.37 -4.32
C GLN A 234 -14.19 8.32 -2.79
N PRO A 235 -13.25 7.67 -2.07
CA PRO A 235 -13.16 7.77 -0.60
C PRO A 235 -12.92 9.21 -0.12
N ARG A 236 -12.55 10.13 -1.01
CA ARG A 236 -12.42 11.57 -0.73
C ARG A 236 -13.72 12.22 -0.27
N LEU A 237 -14.87 11.81 -0.80
CA LEU A 237 -16.16 12.35 -0.36
C LEU A 237 -16.53 11.88 1.05
N LEU A 238 -16.13 10.65 1.41
CA LEU A 238 -16.25 10.16 2.79
C LEU A 238 -15.34 10.94 3.74
N LEU A 239 -14.13 11.30 3.30
CA LEU A 239 -13.25 12.17 4.06
C LEU A 239 -13.87 13.56 4.27
N GLU A 240 -14.40 14.20 3.21
CA GLU A 240 -15.10 15.50 3.31
C GLU A 240 -16.29 15.43 4.29
N LEU A 241 -17.05 14.33 4.24
CA LEU A 241 -18.15 14.08 5.17
C LEU A 241 -17.65 13.95 6.62
N LEU A 242 -16.61 13.16 6.88
CA LEU A 242 -16.07 12.97 8.23
C LEU A 242 -15.50 14.26 8.81
N GLU A 243 -14.73 15.02 8.04
CA GLU A 243 -14.20 16.31 8.50
C GLU A 243 -15.32 17.29 8.86
N LEU A 244 -16.37 17.36 8.02
CA LEU A 244 -17.55 18.17 8.31
C LEU A 244 -18.27 17.71 9.59
N LEU A 245 -18.38 16.39 9.81
CA LEU A 245 -19.00 15.82 11.00
C LEU A 245 -18.16 16.08 12.26
N PHE A 246 -16.83 15.95 12.18
CA PHE A 246 -15.94 16.24 13.30
C PHE A 246 -16.09 17.70 13.75
N ASP A 247 -16.08 18.65 12.81
CA ASP A 247 -16.27 20.07 13.12
C ASP A 247 -17.66 20.33 13.74
N LYS A 248 -18.72 19.68 13.22
CA LYS A 248 -20.09 19.81 13.77
C LYS A 248 -20.22 19.18 15.16
N PHE A 249 -19.66 18.00 15.39
CA PHE A 249 -19.70 17.32 16.69
C PHE A 249 -18.89 18.07 17.74
N ASN A 250 -17.74 18.65 17.39
CA ASN A 250 -16.99 19.54 18.28
C ASN A 250 -17.79 20.80 18.68
N ALA A 251 -18.53 21.40 17.73
CA ALA A 251 -19.41 22.53 18.03
C ALA A 251 -20.55 22.16 18.99
N ILE A 252 -21.14 20.97 18.83
CA ILE A 252 -22.18 20.44 19.72
C ILE A 252 -21.63 20.14 21.11
N ALA A 253 -20.47 19.47 21.21
CA ALA A 253 -19.81 19.21 22.48
C ALA A 253 -19.51 20.51 23.24
N THR A 254 -19.05 21.55 22.53
CA THR A 254 -18.85 22.89 23.11
C THR A 254 -20.17 23.49 23.61
N ALA A 255 -21.26 23.38 22.86
CA ALA A 255 -22.57 23.88 23.26
C ALA A 255 -23.11 23.14 24.50
N HIS A 256 -22.95 21.81 24.57
CA HIS A 256 -23.31 21.04 25.76
C HIS A 256 -22.44 21.39 26.97
N SER A 257 -21.15 21.68 26.79
CA SER A 257 -20.27 22.14 27.88
C SER A 257 -20.78 23.45 28.49
N VAL A 258 -21.24 24.39 27.65
CA VAL A 258 -21.85 25.65 28.12
C VAL A 258 -23.16 25.39 28.87
N VAL A 259 -24.05 24.56 28.31
CA VAL A 259 -25.33 24.20 28.96
C VAL A 259 -25.10 23.49 30.29
N LEU A 260 -24.13 22.58 30.37
CA LEU A 260 -23.76 21.89 31.60
C LEU A 260 -23.21 22.86 32.65
N GLY A 261 -22.38 23.82 32.27
CA GLY A 261 -21.91 24.87 33.18
C GLY A 261 -23.07 25.63 33.80
N TYR A 262 -24.05 26.06 33.00
CA TYR A 262 -25.25 26.69 33.52
C TYR A 262 -26.13 25.75 34.37
N LEU A 263 -26.32 24.49 33.97
CA LEU A 263 -27.09 23.53 34.78
C LEU A 263 -26.43 23.28 36.14
N GLN A 264 -25.11 23.18 36.21
CA GLN A 264 -24.36 23.01 37.47
C GLN A 264 -24.58 24.20 38.41
N ASP A 265 -24.49 25.43 37.90
CA ASP A 265 -24.76 26.65 38.67
C ASP A 265 -26.19 26.70 39.23
N THR A 266 -27.19 26.15 38.51
CA THR A 266 -28.58 26.10 39.02
C THR A 266 -28.79 25.11 40.15
N VAL A 267 -28.05 24.00 40.17
CA VAL A 267 -28.20 22.91 41.18
C VAL A 267 -27.42 23.22 42.46
N VAL A 268 -26.34 24.01 42.37
CA VAL A 268 -25.51 24.40 43.53
C VAL A 268 -26.16 25.52 44.38
N ALA A 269 -27.15 26.25 43.85
CA ALA A 269 -27.89 27.26 44.61
C ALA A 269 -28.79 26.61 45.70
N PRO A 270 -28.62 26.91 47.00
CA PRO A 270 -29.25 26.15 48.07
C PRO A 270 -30.75 26.45 48.16
N LEU A 271 -31.58 25.51 47.70
CA LEU A 271 -33.02 25.49 47.93
C LEU A 271 -33.39 24.22 48.72
N PRO A 272 -34.05 24.32 49.89
CA PRO A 272 -34.20 23.22 50.86
C PRO A 272 -35.19 22.10 50.46
N GLN A 273 -35.60 21.98 49.19
CA GLN A 273 -36.70 21.09 48.76
C GLN A 273 -36.56 20.49 47.34
N GLN A 274 -35.36 20.30 46.81
CA GLN A 274 -35.20 19.59 45.52
C GLN A 274 -34.73 18.14 45.68
N GLU A 275 -35.43 17.23 45.00
CA GLU A 275 -34.99 15.86 44.73
C GLU A 275 -33.59 15.88 44.11
N ASP A 276 -32.77 14.86 44.39
CA ASP A 276 -31.38 14.76 43.92
C ASP A 276 -31.34 14.65 42.38
N VAL A 277 -31.22 15.77 41.68
CA VAL A 277 -31.27 15.83 40.22
C VAL A 277 -29.93 15.37 39.64
N LYS A 278 -29.87 14.12 39.17
CA LYS A 278 -28.70 13.59 38.47
C LYS A 278 -28.54 14.20 37.06
N LEU A 279 -27.67 15.20 36.94
CA LEU A 279 -27.28 15.81 35.66
C LEU A 279 -26.65 14.77 34.70
N TYR A 280 -26.59 15.08 33.40
CA TYR A 280 -25.68 14.38 32.48
C TYR A 280 -24.28 14.96 32.62
N ASP A 281 -23.27 14.26 32.10
CA ASP A 281 -21.91 14.76 32.02
C ASP A 281 -21.41 14.85 30.57
N MET A 282 -20.21 15.42 30.39
CA MET A 282 -19.58 15.47 29.07
C MET A 282 -19.20 14.08 28.55
N ALA A 283 -19.03 13.09 29.42
CA ALA A 283 -18.73 11.72 29.01
C ALA A 283 -19.95 11.09 28.31
N ASP A 284 -21.17 11.30 28.81
CA ASP A 284 -22.42 10.89 28.18
C ASP A 284 -22.53 11.45 26.74
N VAL A 285 -22.15 12.71 26.53
CA VAL A 285 -22.17 13.37 25.21
C VAL A 285 -21.16 12.72 24.26
N TRP A 286 -19.91 12.55 24.71
CA TRP A 286 -18.87 11.94 23.89
C TRP A 286 -19.11 10.46 23.60
N VAL A 287 -19.75 9.71 24.51
CA VAL A 287 -20.18 8.33 24.25
C VAL A 287 -21.21 8.30 23.12
N LYS A 288 -22.22 9.19 23.13
CA LYS A 288 -23.20 9.25 22.05
C LYS A 288 -22.64 9.70 20.71
N ILE A 289 -21.67 10.62 20.70
CA ILE A 289 -20.94 10.98 19.48
C ILE A 289 -20.18 9.78 18.92
N GLN A 290 -19.49 9.03 19.78
CA GLN A 290 -18.78 7.81 19.39
C GLN A 290 -19.73 6.74 18.84
N ASP A 291 -20.86 6.47 19.49
CA ASP A 291 -21.86 5.49 19.04
C ASP A 291 -22.34 5.81 17.61
N VAL A 292 -22.71 7.07 17.35
CA VAL A 292 -23.19 7.52 16.03
C VAL A 292 -22.09 7.41 14.97
N LEU A 293 -20.84 7.74 15.31
CA LEU A 293 -19.71 7.56 14.40
C LEU A 293 -19.40 6.09 14.12
N GLN A 294 -19.46 5.22 15.12
CA GLN A 294 -19.27 3.77 14.94
C GLN A 294 -20.34 3.20 14.02
N MET A 295 -21.60 3.62 14.17
CA MET A 295 -22.69 3.20 13.27
C MET A 295 -22.43 3.64 11.83
N LEU A 296 -22.02 4.89 11.63
CA LEU A 296 -21.66 5.42 10.31
C LEU A 296 -20.50 4.62 9.68
N LEU A 297 -19.41 4.42 10.44
CA LEU A 297 -18.24 3.69 9.97
C LEU A 297 -18.56 2.22 9.66
N THR A 298 -19.42 1.57 10.46
CA THR A 298 -19.87 0.19 10.22
C THR A 298 -20.52 0.03 8.86
N GLU A 299 -21.30 1.03 8.41
CA GLU A 299 -21.92 1.03 7.09
C GLU A 299 -20.93 1.32 5.97
N TYR A 300 -20.07 2.34 6.11
CA TYR A 300 -19.13 2.74 5.04
C TYR A 300 -17.93 1.81 4.87
N LEU A 301 -17.52 1.12 5.94
CA LEU A 301 -16.45 0.12 5.93
C LEU A 301 -16.95 -1.29 5.58
N ASP A 302 -18.26 -1.42 5.32
CA ASP A 302 -18.95 -2.65 4.92
C ASP A 302 -18.72 -3.86 5.85
N MET A 303 -18.65 -3.61 7.16
CA MET A 303 -18.24 -4.61 8.16
C MET A 303 -19.12 -5.88 8.15
N LYS A 304 -20.39 -5.75 7.76
CA LYS A 304 -21.37 -6.85 7.74
C LYS A 304 -21.09 -7.83 6.60
N ASN A 305 -20.74 -7.33 5.41
CA ASN A 305 -20.43 -8.18 4.26
C ASN A 305 -18.99 -8.69 4.28
N THR A 306 -18.07 -7.94 4.90
CA THR A 306 -16.68 -8.38 5.04
C THR A 306 -16.53 -9.54 6.03
N ARG A 307 -17.27 -9.55 7.14
CA ARG A 307 -17.25 -10.65 8.14
C ARG A 307 -17.72 -12.00 7.58
N THR A 308 -18.66 -12.00 6.63
CA THR A 308 -19.18 -13.24 6.03
C THR A 308 -18.26 -13.81 4.94
N ALA A 309 -17.37 -13.00 4.36
CA ALA A 309 -16.39 -13.46 3.38
C ALA A 309 -15.16 -14.15 4.01
N SER A 310 -14.91 -13.93 5.30
CA SER A 310 -13.72 -14.44 6.02
C SER A 310 -13.90 -15.81 6.70
N GLU A 311 -15.10 -16.40 6.71
CA GLU A 311 -15.30 -17.78 7.17
C GLU A 311 -15.56 -18.74 5.99
N PRO A 312 -14.88 -19.90 5.91
CA PRO A 312 -15.27 -20.98 5.01
C PRO A 312 -16.50 -21.69 5.59
N SER A 313 -17.66 -21.06 5.52
CA SER A 313 -18.92 -21.68 5.97
C SER A 313 -19.60 -22.39 4.79
N ALA A 314 -19.49 -23.71 4.81
CA ALA A 314 -20.41 -24.60 4.12
C ALA A 314 -21.78 -24.52 4.78
N GLN A 315 -22.56 -23.47 4.53
CA GLN A 315 -23.99 -23.43 4.87
C GLN A 315 -24.78 -22.69 3.79
N LEU A 316 -25.48 -23.47 2.95
CA LEU A 316 -26.58 -22.98 2.14
C LEU A 316 -27.68 -22.46 3.06
N SER A 317 -27.78 -21.13 3.21
CA SER A 317 -28.98 -20.51 3.76
C SER A 317 -30.01 -20.40 2.64
N TYR A 318 -31.04 -21.25 2.72
CA TYR A 318 -32.26 -21.18 1.93
C TYR A 318 -32.98 -19.86 2.25
N ALA A 319 -32.82 -18.85 1.40
CA ALA A 319 -33.69 -17.68 1.40
C ALA A 319 -35.02 -18.07 0.74
N SER A 320 -36.02 -18.37 1.58
CA SER A 320 -37.41 -18.42 1.17
C SER A 320 -37.93 -17.00 0.96
N THR A 321 -38.26 -16.65 -0.29
CA THR A 321 -39.43 -15.84 -0.64
C THR A 321 -39.62 -15.96 -2.14
N GLY A 322 -40.67 -16.66 -2.53
CA GLY A 322 -40.91 -17.10 -3.90
C GLY A 322 -41.20 -15.94 -4.83
N ARG A 323 -40.36 -15.76 -5.85
CA ARG A 323 -40.76 -15.19 -7.15
C ARG A 323 -39.86 -15.52 -8.33
N GLU A 324 -38.84 -16.38 -8.21
CA GLU A 324 -37.88 -16.57 -9.31
C GLU A 324 -37.58 -18.03 -9.71
N PHE A 325 -38.35 -19.01 -9.25
CA PHE A 325 -38.15 -20.40 -9.68
C PHE A 325 -38.68 -20.68 -11.11
N ALA A 326 -39.59 -19.84 -11.63
CA ALA A 326 -40.14 -19.96 -12.98
C ALA A 326 -39.22 -19.40 -14.09
N ALA A 327 -38.16 -18.67 -13.73
CA ALA A 327 -37.24 -18.08 -14.70
C ALA A 327 -36.19 -19.08 -15.23
N PHE A 328 -35.93 -20.17 -14.51
CA PHE A 328 -34.86 -21.13 -14.85
C PHE A 328 -35.22 -22.13 -15.95
N PHE A 329 -36.51 -22.34 -16.24
CA PHE A 329 -36.96 -23.27 -17.30
C PHE A 329 -37.54 -22.58 -18.55
N ALA A 330 -37.63 -21.25 -18.55
CA ALA A 330 -38.08 -20.51 -19.72
C ALA A 330 -36.92 -20.32 -20.70
N LYS A 331 -36.83 -21.18 -21.73
CA LYS A 331 -36.10 -20.86 -22.97
C LYS A 331 -36.63 -19.54 -23.54
N LYS A 332 -36.01 -18.41 -23.22
CA LYS A 332 -36.34 -17.11 -23.82
C LYS A 332 -35.13 -16.51 -24.50
N LYS A 333 -35.37 -16.17 -25.77
CA LYS A 333 -34.53 -15.44 -26.72
C LYS A 333 -33.78 -14.27 -26.06
N PRO A 334 -32.58 -13.90 -26.55
CA PRO A 334 -31.86 -12.73 -26.06
C PRO A 334 -32.75 -11.49 -26.24
N GLN A 335 -33.25 -10.92 -25.14
CA GLN A 335 -33.75 -9.56 -25.17
C GLN A 335 -32.55 -8.64 -25.35
N ARG A 336 -32.48 -7.97 -26.49
CA ARG A 336 -31.61 -6.82 -26.67
C ARG A 336 -31.85 -5.85 -25.51
N PRO A 337 -30.81 -5.23 -24.94
CA PRO A 337 -31.01 -4.13 -24.02
C PRO A 337 -31.88 -3.09 -24.74
N LYS A 338 -33.02 -2.74 -24.16
CA LYS A 338 -33.78 -1.58 -24.61
C LYS A 338 -32.93 -0.36 -24.31
N ASN A 339 -32.08 0.01 -25.25
CA ASN A 339 -31.53 1.36 -25.29
C ASN A 339 -32.74 2.29 -25.33
N SER A 340 -32.94 3.06 -24.26
CA SER A 340 -33.83 4.21 -24.32
C SER A 340 -33.31 5.09 -25.46
N LEU A 341 -34.10 5.20 -26.54
CA LEU A 341 -33.77 5.96 -27.75
C LEU A 341 -33.55 7.45 -27.46
N PHE A 342 -33.86 7.90 -26.25
CA PHE A 342 -33.52 9.22 -25.73
C PHE A 342 -32.90 9.06 -24.33
N LYS A 343 -31.63 9.46 -24.21
CA LYS A 343 -31.00 9.82 -22.95
C LYS A 343 -30.76 11.33 -23.01
N PHE A 344 -31.43 12.07 -22.13
CA PHE A 344 -31.29 13.52 -22.00
C PHE A 344 -30.05 13.88 -21.15
N GLU A 345 -28.91 13.21 -21.38
CA GLU A 345 -27.66 13.46 -20.64
C GLU A 345 -26.94 14.74 -21.13
N SER A 346 -27.44 15.42 -22.16
CA SER A 346 -26.82 16.64 -22.73
C SER A 346 -27.78 17.80 -23.01
N SER A 347 -29.00 17.80 -22.44
CA SER A 347 -29.84 19.00 -22.51
C SER A 347 -29.64 19.87 -21.28
N SER A 348 -29.32 21.14 -21.49
CA SER A 348 -29.23 22.17 -20.47
C SER A 348 -30.60 22.60 -19.91
N HIS A 349 -31.72 22.06 -20.39
CA HIS A 349 -33.07 22.58 -20.10
C HIS A 349 -34.08 21.53 -19.57
N ALA A 350 -33.74 20.24 -19.52
CA ALA A 350 -34.56 19.24 -18.83
C ALA A 350 -34.12 19.15 -17.37
N ILE A 351 -34.73 19.96 -16.50
CA ILE A 351 -34.59 19.80 -15.05
C ILE A 351 -35.19 18.43 -14.69
N SER A 352 -34.34 17.45 -14.38
CA SER A 352 -34.78 16.16 -13.84
C SER A 352 -35.73 16.41 -12.65
N MET A 353 -36.79 15.61 -12.47
CA MET A 353 -37.65 15.70 -11.28
C MET A 353 -36.85 15.72 -9.97
N SER A 354 -35.73 14.99 -9.92
CA SER A 354 -34.81 15.00 -8.79
C SER A 354 -33.99 16.29 -8.65
N ALA A 355 -33.74 17.04 -9.74
CA ALA A 355 -33.14 18.37 -9.70
C ALA A 355 -34.15 19.45 -9.23
N TYR A 356 -35.41 19.37 -9.66
CA TYR A 356 -36.48 20.25 -9.19
C TYR A 356 -36.77 20.09 -7.68
N LEU A 357 -36.92 18.84 -7.21
CA LEU A 357 -37.11 18.55 -5.78
C LEU A 357 -35.89 18.97 -4.93
N ARG A 358 -34.68 18.98 -5.51
CA ARG A 358 -33.47 19.48 -4.84
C ARG A 358 -33.40 21.00 -4.80
N GLU A 359 -33.79 21.70 -5.86
CA GLU A 359 -33.90 23.16 -5.87
C GLU A 359 -34.92 23.64 -4.83
N GLN A 360 -36.05 22.94 -4.71
CA GLN A 360 -37.07 23.21 -3.67
C GLN A 360 -36.52 22.98 -2.25
N ARG A 361 -35.73 21.92 -2.03
CA ARG A 361 -34.99 21.71 -0.77
C ARG A 361 -34.03 22.86 -0.47
N ARG A 362 -33.34 23.40 -1.49
CA ARG A 362 -32.37 24.51 -1.38
C ARG A 362 -33.02 25.85 -1.02
N GLU A 363 -34.21 26.13 -1.55
CA GLU A 363 -35.01 27.28 -1.15
C GLU A 363 -35.47 27.17 0.31
N LEU A 364 -35.82 25.96 0.77
CA LEU A 364 -36.12 25.70 2.18
C LEU A 364 -34.88 25.92 3.09
N TYR A 365 -33.69 25.48 2.67
CA TYR A 365 -32.43 25.77 3.39
C TYR A 365 -32.12 27.27 3.48
N SER A 366 -32.52 28.07 2.49
CA SER A 366 -32.14 29.48 2.37
C SER A 366 -33.11 30.46 3.06
N ARG A 367 -34.39 30.08 3.27
CA ARG A 367 -35.42 30.99 3.80
C ARG A 367 -35.64 30.92 5.31
N SER A 368 -35.22 29.87 6.02
CA SER A 368 -35.59 29.75 7.44
C SER A 368 -34.51 29.24 8.40
N GLY A 369 -33.42 28.61 7.95
CA GLY A 369 -32.54 27.89 8.88
C GLY A 369 -33.27 26.82 9.73
N GLU A 370 -34.51 26.50 9.36
CA GLU A 370 -35.47 25.73 10.14
C GLU A 370 -35.94 24.54 9.31
N LEU A 371 -35.46 23.37 9.70
CA LEU A 371 -36.30 22.20 9.73
C LEU A 371 -36.25 21.64 11.15
N GLN A 372 -37.29 21.94 11.93
CA GLN A 372 -37.89 20.91 12.76
C GLN A 372 -38.25 19.78 11.79
N GLY A 373 -37.66 18.60 11.98
CA GLY A 373 -37.97 17.44 11.15
C GLY A 373 -39.43 17.05 11.34
N GLY A 374 -40.30 17.58 10.48
CA GLY A 374 -41.68 17.15 10.39
C GLY A 374 -41.76 15.72 9.84
N PRO A 375 -42.83 14.96 10.15
CA PRO A 375 -43.04 13.59 9.67
C PRO A 375 -43.03 13.45 8.14
N ASP A 376 -43.23 14.55 7.42
CA ASP A 376 -43.41 14.58 5.97
C ASP A 376 -42.10 14.54 5.17
N ASP A 377 -40.93 14.70 5.80
CA ASP A 377 -39.62 14.52 5.13
C ASP A 377 -39.34 13.03 4.80
N ASN A 378 -40.15 12.11 5.35
CA ASN A 378 -40.12 10.68 5.04
C ASN A 378 -40.96 10.28 3.81
N LEU A 379 -41.76 11.19 3.23
CA LEU A 379 -42.76 10.83 2.23
C LEU A 379 -42.26 10.85 0.78
N ILE A 380 -41.06 11.36 0.50
CA ILE A 380 -40.55 11.51 -0.89
C ILE A 380 -39.08 11.10 -1.01
N GLU A 381 -38.74 9.85 -0.67
CA GLU A 381 -37.70 9.05 -1.32
C GLU A 381 -37.62 7.70 -0.58
N GLY A 382 -37.81 6.60 -1.31
CA GLY A 382 -37.82 5.26 -0.72
C GLY A 382 -36.51 4.94 0.03
N GLY A 383 -36.58 4.93 1.36
CA GLY A 383 -36.02 3.92 2.27
C GLY A 383 -34.55 3.50 2.15
N GLY A 384 -33.69 4.19 1.41
CA GLY A 384 -32.26 3.89 1.32
C GLY A 384 -31.41 4.97 1.99
N THR A 385 -30.46 4.57 2.84
CA THR A 385 -29.38 5.46 3.29
C THR A 385 -28.60 5.94 2.07
N LYS A 386 -28.59 7.25 1.82
CA LYS A 386 -27.85 7.86 0.70
C LYS A 386 -26.36 7.82 1.06
N PHE A 387 -25.56 7.01 0.38
CA PHE A 387 -24.11 6.96 0.60
C PHE A 387 -23.39 7.99 -0.28
N VAL A 388 -22.33 8.63 0.25
CA VAL A 388 -21.47 9.55 -0.53
C VAL A 388 -20.42 8.82 -1.36
N CYS A 389 -20.11 7.57 -1.02
CA CYS A 389 -19.23 6.68 -1.77
C CYS A 389 -19.69 5.23 -1.59
N LYS A 390 -19.21 4.31 -2.44
CA LYS A 390 -19.51 2.89 -2.27
C LYS A 390 -18.93 2.38 -0.93
N PRO A 391 -19.71 1.65 -0.12
CA PRO A 391 -19.18 0.92 1.03
C PRO A 391 -18.06 -0.03 0.63
N GLY A 392 -17.01 -0.11 1.44
CA GLY A 392 -15.89 -1.02 1.18
C GLY A 392 -14.73 -0.84 2.13
N ALA A 393 -13.99 -1.93 2.36
CA ALA A 393 -12.94 -1.96 3.38
C ALA A 393 -11.78 -1.00 3.09
N ARG A 394 -11.44 -0.78 1.82
CA ARG A 394 -10.37 0.14 1.39
C ARG A 394 -10.65 1.60 1.72
N ASN A 395 -11.90 1.97 2.04
CA ASN A 395 -12.24 3.33 2.48
C ASN A 395 -11.44 3.75 3.72
N ILE A 396 -11.01 2.79 4.55
CA ILE A 396 -10.20 3.06 5.74
C ILE A 396 -8.89 3.79 5.42
N THR A 397 -8.27 3.53 4.26
CA THR A 397 -6.96 4.07 3.86
C THR A 397 -6.94 5.61 3.82
N VAL A 398 -8.06 6.22 3.43
CA VAL A 398 -8.16 7.69 3.31
C VAL A 398 -8.59 8.35 4.61
N ILE A 399 -9.42 7.66 5.40
CA ILE A 399 -10.03 8.24 6.61
C ILE A 399 -9.23 7.96 7.89
N PHE A 400 -8.27 7.04 7.86
CA PHE A 400 -7.55 6.58 9.05
C PHE A 400 -6.90 7.71 9.84
N HIS A 401 -6.04 8.52 9.21
CA HIS A 401 -5.31 9.59 9.91
C HIS A 401 -6.25 10.68 10.48
N PRO A 402 -7.24 11.21 9.74
CA PRO A 402 -8.21 12.17 10.27
C PRO A 402 -9.05 11.59 11.41
N LEU A 403 -9.51 10.34 11.29
CA LEU A 403 -10.25 9.66 12.35
C LEU A 403 -9.40 9.47 13.61
N LEU A 404 -8.12 9.12 13.45
CA LEU A 404 -7.19 8.95 14.56
C LEU A 404 -6.98 10.26 15.34
N ARG A 405 -6.86 11.38 14.63
CA ARG A 405 -6.76 12.72 15.25
C ARG A 405 -8.01 13.07 16.04
N PHE A 406 -9.19 12.83 15.47
CA PHE A 406 -10.45 13.08 16.17
C PHE A 406 -10.62 12.18 17.41
N ILE A 407 -10.20 10.92 17.34
CA ILE A 407 -10.15 10.02 18.50
C ILE A 407 -9.26 10.60 19.61
N GLN A 408 -8.09 11.16 19.27
CA GLN A 408 -7.20 11.79 20.26
C GLN A 408 -7.84 13.03 20.90
N GLU A 409 -8.61 13.82 20.15
CA GLU A 409 -9.38 14.94 20.69
C GLU A 409 -10.42 14.47 21.73
N ILE A 410 -11.14 13.36 21.44
CA ILE A 410 -12.09 12.76 22.38
C ILE A 410 -11.39 12.26 23.64
N GLU A 411 -10.28 11.53 23.49
CA GLU A 411 -9.52 10.97 24.62
C GLU A 411 -8.99 12.08 25.53
N HIS A 412 -8.50 13.18 24.94
CA HIS A 412 -8.09 14.38 25.68
C HIS A 412 -9.28 15.03 26.41
N ALA A 413 -10.43 15.17 25.74
CA ALA A 413 -11.64 15.76 26.35
C ALA A 413 -12.22 14.92 27.49
N LEU A 414 -12.03 13.59 27.46
CA LEU A 414 -12.43 12.66 28.52
C LEU A 414 -11.39 12.52 29.64
N GLY A 415 -10.22 13.15 29.52
CA GLY A 415 -9.12 13.00 30.49
C GLY A 415 -8.59 11.57 30.57
N LEU A 416 -8.70 10.80 29.49
CA LEU A 416 -8.17 9.44 29.43
C LEU A 416 -6.65 9.48 29.35
N GLY A 417 -5.97 8.81 30.29
CA GLY A 417 -4.52 8.64 30.23
C GLY A 417 -4.10 7.76 29.05
N PRO A 418 -2.80 7.74 28.67
CA PRO A 418 -2.30 7.05 27.47
C PRO A 418 -2.56 5.53 27.43
N ALA A 419 -2.91 4.92 28.56
CA ALA A 419 -3.22 3.49 28.67
C ALA A 419 -4.72 3.14 28.50
N LYS A 420 -5.63 4.11 28.60
CA LYS A 420 -7.08 3.87 28.44
C LYS A 420 -7.52 4.38 27.09
N GLN A 421 -8.00 3.46 26.25
CA GLN A 421 -8.51 3.76 24.92
C GLN A 421 -10.01 4.08 25.01
N CYS A 422 -10.49 5.01 24.19
CA CYS A 422 -11.93 5.23 24.07
C CYS A 422 -12.58 4.11 23.23
N PRO A 423 -13.90 3.85 23.38
CA PRO A 423 -14.61 2.82 22.61
C PRO A 423 -14.42 2.92 21.09
N LEU A 424 -14.35 4.14 20.53
CA LEU A 424 -14.11 4.34 19.10
C LEU A 424 -12.70 3.89 18.67
N ARG A 425 -11.69 4.04 19.53
CA ARG A 425 -10.33 3.55 19.31
C ARG A 425 -10.28 2.02 19.34
N GLU A 426 -10.98 1.40 20.29
CA GLU A 426 -11.08 -0.05 20.40
C GLU A 426 -11.76 -0.64 19.15
N PHE A 427 -12.90 -0.08 18.75
CA PHE A 427 -13.62 -0.43 17.53
C PHE A 427 -12.72 -0.35 16.28
N LEU A 428 -12.02 0.77 16.09
CA LEU A 428 -11.12 0.98 14.96
C LEU A 428 -9.98 -0.05 14.95
N THR A 429 -9.41 -0.31 16.13
CA THR A 429 -8.32 -1.27 16.29
C THR A 429 -8.77 -2.70 15.99
N GLU A 430 -9.95 -3.10 16.47
CA GLU A 430 -10.55 -4.41 16.21
C GLU A 430 -10.86 -4.59 14.73
N TYR A 431 -11.46 -3.58 14.08
CA TYR A 431 -11.74 -3.60 12.65
C TYR A 431 -10.46 -3.77 11.83
N ILE A 432 -9.41 -2.97 12.09
CA ILE A 432 -8.17 -3.04 11.31
C ILE A 432 -7.51 -4.40 11.51
N LYS A 433 -7.31 -4.83 12.76
CA LYS A 433 -6.57 -6.07 13.06
C LYS A 433 -7.32 -7.33 12.60
N ASN A 434 -8.62 -7.42 12.88
CA ASN A 434 -9.35 -8.67 12.71
C ASN A 434 -10.09 -8.77 11.37
N ILE A 435 -10.36 -7.65 10.70
CA ILE A 435 -11.15 -7.63 9.46
C ILE A 435 -10.28 -7.15 8.29
N PHE A 436 -9.78 -5.91 8.34
CA PHE A 436 -9.09 -5.31 7.20
C PHE A 436 -7.80 -6.04 6.83
N LEU A 437 -6.92 -6.30 7.82
CA LEU A 437 -5.64 -6.98 7.57
C LEU A 437 -5.83 -8.41 7.07
N ASN A 438 -6.81 -9.14 7.62
CA ASN A 438 -7.13 -10.48 7.15
C ASN A 438 -7.69 -10.48 5.72
N GLN A 439 -8.50 -9.49 5.37
CA GLN A 439 -8.99 -9.32 3.99
C GLN A 439 -7.84 -9.02 3.03
N VAL A 440 -6.96 -8.08 3.37
CA VAL A 440 -5.77 -7.75 2.57
C VAL A 440 -4.90 -9.00 2.36
N LEU A 441 -4.65 -9.77 3.42
CA LEU A 441 -3.92 -11.03 3.34
C LEU A 441 -4.61 -12.04 2.40
N ALA A 442 -5.93 -12.21 2.50
CA ALA A 442 -6.67 -13.15 1.66
C ALA A 442 -6.66 -12.74 0.17
N GLU A 443 -6.84 -11.45 -0.13
CA GLU A 443 -6.76 -10.90 -1.49
C GLU A 443 -5.38 -11.15 -2.11
N ILE A 444 -4.33 -10.84 -1.36
CA ILE A 444 -2.94 -11.01 -1.80
C ILE A 444 -2.59 -12.48 -1.99
N ASN A 445 -2.98 -13.35 -1.05
CA ASN A 445 -2.75 -14.78 -1.18
C ASN A 445 -3.42 -15.33 -2.43
N LYS A 446 -4.65 -14.91 -2.72
CA LYS A 446 -5.37 -15.32 -3.93
C LYS A 446 -4.66 -14.85 -5.20
N GLU A 447 -4.14 -13.63 -5.24
CA GLU A 447 -3.41 -13.09 -6.41
C GLU A 447 -2.09 -13.83 -6.65
N ILE A 448 -1.29 -14.05 -5.60
CA ILE A 448 0.00 -14.77 -5.69
C ILE A 448 -0.23 -16.26 -6.03
N GLU A 449 -1.13 -16.94 -5.32
CA GLU A 449 -1.41 -18.36 -5.57
C GLU A 449 -1.93 -18.60 -7.00
N GLY A 450 -2.68 -17.65 -7.55
CA GLY A 450 -3.18 -17.70 -8.92
C GLY A 450 -2.08 -17.77 -9.98
N VAL A 451 -0.84 -17.37 -9.65
CA VAL A 451 0.31 -17.39 -10.58
C VAL A 451 1.48 -18.27 -10.15
N THR A 452 1.53 -18.69 -8.89
CA THR A 452 2.57 -19.61 -8.40
C THR A 452 2.14 -21.08 -8.45
N LYS A 453 0.83 -21.38 -8.32
CA LYS A 453 0.30 -22.76 -8.35
C LYS A 453 -0.13 -23.23 -9.75
N THR A 454 0.10 -22.44 -10.79
CA THR A 454 -0.15 -22.84 -12.17
C THR A 454 0.81 -23.93 -12.63
N SER A 455 0.45 -24.68 -13.67
CA SER A 455 1.37 -25.63 -14.31
C SER A 455 2.53 -24.86 -14.96
N ASP A 456 3.76 -25.20 -14.57
CA ASP A 456 5.02 -24.61 -15.04
C ASP A 456 5.10 -23.06 -14.93
N PRO A 457 5.10 -22.49 -13.71
CA PRO A 457 5.10 -21.04 -13.48
C PRO A 457 6.30 -20.31 -14.09
N LEU A 458 7.44 -21.00 -14.25
CA LEU A 458 8.66 -20.43 -14.80
C LEU A 458 8.61 -20.19 -16.31
N LYS A 459 7.61 -20.74 -17.01
CA LYS A 459 7.43 -20.54 -18.46
C LYS A 459 6.41 -19.45 -18.79
N ILE A 460 5.71 -18.89 -17.81
CA ILE A 460 4.73 -17.82 -18.00
C ILE A 460 5.43 -16.47 -17.88
N LEU A 461 5.58 -15.79 -19.02
CA LEU A 461 6.26 -14.50 -19.14
C LEU A 461 5.28 -13.33 -19.22
N ALA A 462 5.75 -12.17 -18.77
CA ALA A 462 5.05 -10.91 -18.89
C ALA A 462 4.75 -10.57 -20.35
N ASN A 463 3.59 -9.96 -20.60
CA ASN A 463 3.23 -9.49 -21.93
C ASN A 463 4.04 -8.23 -22.34
N ALA A 464 4.07 -7.93 -23.64
CA ALA A 464 4.85 -6.82 -24.19
C ALA A 464 4.47 -5.44 -23.62
N ASP A 465 3.18 -5.23 -23.35
CA ASP A 465 2.69 -3.97 -22.78
C ASP A 465 3.23 -3.75 -21.36
N THR A 466 3.22 -4.79 -20.51
CA THR A 466 3.76 -4.73 -19.15
C THR A 466 5.26 -4.44 -19.16
N MET A 467 6.02 -5.11 -20.05
CA MET A 467 7.46 -4.86 -20.17
C MET A 467 7.77 -3.41 -20.57
N LYS A 468 6.97 -2.82 -21.47
CA LYS A 468 7.12 -1.42 -21.89
C LYS A 468 6.83 -0.45 -20.74
N VAL A 469 5.80 -0.71 -19.93
CA VAL A 469 5.48 0.11 -18.75
C VAL A 469 6.58 0.04 -17.71
N LEU A 470 7.17 -1.14 -17.49
CA LEU A 470 8.26 -1.34 -16.53
C LEU A 470 9.63 -0.88 -17.04
N GLY A 471 9.76 -0.52 -18.32
CA GLY A 471 11.03 -0.08 -18.92
C GLY A 471 12.07 -1.20 -19.04
N VAL A 472 11.65 -2.46 -19.06
CA VAL A 472 12.56 -3.63 -19.07
C VAL A 472 12.77 -4.12 -20.50
N GLN A 473 14.01 -4.48 -20.83
CA GLN A 473 14.40 -4.89 -22.20
C GLN A 473 14.29 -6.41 -22.47
N ARG A 474 14.05 -7.21 -21.42
CA ARG A 474 14.02 -8.67 -21.47
C ARG A 474 12.82 -9.21 -20.70
N PRO A 475 12.29 -10.38 -21.10
CA PRO A 475 11.08 -10.93 -20.49
C PRO A 475 11.31 -11.31 -19.04
N LEU A 476 10.37 -10.89 -18.19
CA LEU A 476 10.31 -11.26 -16.79
C LEU A 476 9.20 -12.29 -16.56
N LEU A 477 9.33 -13.08 -15.50
CA LEU A 477 8.30 -14.00 -15.05
C LEU A 477 7.08 -13.21 -14.56
N GLN A 478 5.89 -13.64 -14.98
CA GLN A 478 4.64 -13.02 -14.56
C GLN A 478 4.46 -13.10 -13.03
N SER A 479 4.89 -14.20 -12.42
CA SER A 479 4.86 -14.38 -10.96
C SER A 479 5.70 -13.35 -10.21
N THR A 480 6.88 -13.00 -10.74
CA THR A 480 7.76 -11.99 -10.13
C THR A 480 7.13 -10.60 -10.14
N ILE A 481 6.51 -10.22 -11.26
CA ILE A 481 5.86 -8.90 -11.41
C ILE A 481 4.70 -8.77 -10.43
N ILE A 482 3.90 -9.82 -10.28
CA ILE A 482 2.76 -9.80 -9.35
C ILE A 482 3.27 -9.69 -7.91
N VAL A 483 4.29 -10.45 -7.53
CA VAL A 483 4.89 -10.35 -6.18
C VAL A 483 5.44 -8.95 -5.93
N GLU A 484 6.14 -8.34 -6.89
CA GLU A 484 6.65 -6.97 -6.74
C GLU A 484 5.51 -5.96 -6.58
N LYS A 485 4.46 -6.06 -7.41
CA LYS A 485 3.28 -5.21 -7.31
C LYS A 485 2.59 -5.36 -5.94
N THR A 486 2.41 -6.59 -5.48
CA THR A 486 1.86 -6.87 -4.15
C THR A 486 2.70 -6.23 -3.04
N VAL A 487 4.03 -6.32 -3.12
CA VAL A 487 4.93 -5.68 -2.16
C VAL A 487 4.76 -4.17 -2.19
N GLN A 488 4.69 -3.56 -3.37
CA GLN A 488 4.44 -2.12 -3.49
C GLN A 488 3.07 -1.70 -2.93
N ASP A 489 2.02 -2.48 -3.18
CA ASP A 489 0.68 -2.24 -2.66
C ASP A 489 0.65 -2.35 -1.11
N LEU A 490 1.38 -3.30 -0.53
CA LEU A 490 1.54 -3.42 0.92
C LEU A 490 2.33 -2.25 1.52
N LEU A 491 3.37 -1.77 0.84
CA LEU A 491 4.12 -0.59 1.28
C LEU A 491 3.27 0.69 1.20
N ASN A 492 2.42 0.82 0.20
CA ASN A 492 1.47 1.94 0.12
C ASN A 492 0.46 1.89 1.27
N LEU A 493 -0.11 0.71 1.56
CA LEU A 493 -1.00 0.50 2.72
C LEU A 493 -0.30 0.77 4.07
N MET A 494 0.99 0.44 4.18
CA MET A 494 1.81 0.73 5.34
C MET A 494 1.90 2.25 5.58
N HIS A 495 2.02 3.06 4.53
CA HIS A 495 1.99 4.52 4.64
C HIS A 495 0.59 5.03 5.02
N ASP A 496 -0.47 4.50 4.42
CA ASP A 496 -1.86 4.88 4.71
C ASP A 496 -2.27 4.55 6.17
N LEU A 497 -1.75 3.45 6.72
CA LEU A 497 -2.01 2.97 8.08
C LEU A 497 -0.70 2.86 8.88
N SER A 498 0.00 3.98 9.01
CA SER A 498 1.34 4.10 9.63
C SER A 498 1.47 3.46 11.03
N ALA A 499 0.42 3.46 11.84
CA ALA A 499 0.41 2.82 13.17
C ALA A 499 0.49 1.27 13.13
N TYR A 500 0.31 0.67 11.95
CA TYR A 500 0.34 -0.78 11.72
C TYR A 500 1.51 -1.18 10.79
N SER A 501 2.52 -0.32 10.66
CA SER A 501 3.65 -0.50 9.74
C SER A 501 4.33 -1.86 9.87
N ASP A 502 4.66 -2.27 11.10
CA ASP A 502 5.28 -3.57 11.39
C ASP A 502 4.44 -4.75 10.88
N GLN A 503 3.11 -4.66 10.94
CA GLN A 503 2.24 -5.75 10.47
C GLN A 503 2.32 -5.88 8.96
N PHE A 504 2.25 -4.76 8.21
CA PHE A 504 2.40 -4.78 6.75
C PHE A 504 3.80 -5.22 6.32
N LEU A 505 4.85 -4.76 6.99
CA LEU A 505 6.21 -5.18 6.66
C LEU A 505 6.45 -6.66 6.97
N ASN A 506 5.87 -7.20 8.05
CA ASN A 506 5.87 -8.64 8.29
C ASN A 506 5.13 -9.41 7.20
N MET A 507 4.01 -8.88 6.68
CA MET A 507 3.35 -9.48 5.50
C MET A 507 4.27 -9.48 4.28
N VAL A 508 4.99 -8.38 4.02
CA VAL A 508 6.00 -8.30 2.95
C VAL A 508 7.08 -9.36 3.15
N CYS A 509 7.65 -9.51 4.36
CA CYS A 509 8.62 -10.55 4.67
C CYS A 509 8.09 -11.95 4.34
N VAL A 510 6.87 -12.28 4.80
CA VAL A 510 6.24 -13.58 4.59
C VAL A 510 6.02 -13.84 3.09
N LYS A 511 5.46 -12.88 2.35
CA LYS A 511 5.20 -13.06 0.91
C LYS A 511 6.47 -13.19 0.09
N LEU A 512 7.51 -12.41 0.40
CA LEU A 512 8.82 -12.56 -0.25
C LEU A 512 9.46 -13.90 0.09
N GLN A 513 9.37 -14.36 1.34
CA GLN A 513 9.91 -15.66 1.75
C GLN A 513 9.18 -16.83 1.06
N GLU A 514 7.85 -16.83 1.00
CA GLU A 514 7.06 -17.82 0.26
C GLU A 514 7.42 -17.85 -1.24
N TYR A 515 7.62 -16.67 -1.84
CA TYR A 515 8.01 -16.59 -3.24
C TYR A 515 9.42 -17.12 -3.48
N LYS A 516 10.37 -16.82 -2.58
CA LYS A 516 11.72 -17.39 -2.59
C LYS A 516 11.69 -18.92 -2.50
N ASP A 517 10.85 -19.48 -1.63
CA ASP A 517 10.73 -20.93 -1.47
C ASP A 517 10.14 -21.58 -2.74
N THR A 518 9.14 -20.92 -3.34
CA THR A 518 8.58 -21.33 -4.65
C THR A 518 9.66 -21.33 -5.74
N CYS A 519 10.45 -20.26 -5.83
CA CYS A 519 11.56 -20.14 -6.76
C CYS A 519 12.62 -21.23 -6.52
N THR A 520 12.97 -21.48 -5.25
CA THR A 520 13.93 -22.53 -4.87
C THR A 520 13.45 -23.91 -5.30
N ALA A 521 12.17 -24.22 -5.07
CA ALA A 521 11.57 -25.48 -5.46
C ALA A 521 11.57 -25.65 -6.99
N ALA A 522 11.21 -24.60 -7.72
CA ALA A 522 11.18 -24.61 -9.18
C ALA A 522 12.59 -24.77 -9.77
N TYR A 523 13.59 -24.06 -9.24
CA TYR A 523 15.00 -24.24 -9.60
C TYR A 523 15.45 -25.68 -9.39
N ARG A 524 15.16 -26.27 -8.21
CA ARG A 524 15.50 -27.69 -7.93
C ARG A 524 14.80 -28.65 -8.88
N GLY A 525 13.55 -28.37 -9.25
CA GLY A 525 12.80 -29.17 -10.23
C GLY A 525 13.46 -29.23 -11.61
N ILE A 526 14.24 -28.20 -11.99
CA ILE A 526 15.01 -28.17 -13.23
C ILE A 526 16.36 -28.88 -13.07
N VAL A 527 17.11 -28.56 -12.01
CA VAL A 527 18.53 -28.97 -11.90
C VAL A 527 18.77 -30.33 -11.23
N GLN A 528 17.72 -31.02 -10.78
CA GLN A 528 17.83 -32.27 -10.05
C GLN A 528 17.18 -33.43 -10.83
N SER A 529 17.95 -34.50 -11.07
CA SER A 529 17.49 -35.73 -11.71
C SER A 529 17.82 -36.92 -10.80
N GLU A 530 16.83 -37.77 -10.51
CA GLU A 530 16.98 -38.97 -9.65
C GLU A 530 17.72 -38.68 -8.32
N GLU A 531 17.29 -37.61 -7.63
CA GLU A 531 17.86 -37.09 -6.37
C GLU A 531 19.28 -36.48 -6.45
N LYS A 532 19.98 -36.61 -7.58
CA LYS A 532 21.31 -36.01 -7.79
C LYS A 532 21.20 -34.70 -8.58
N LEU A 533 22.04 -33.73 -8.25
CA LEU A 533 22.19 -32.51 -9.05
C LEU A 533 22.93 -32.83 -10.35
N VAL A 534 22.52 -32.19 -11.45
CA VAL A 534 23.34 -32.11 -12.68
C VAL A 534 24.70 -31.50 -12.36
N ILE A 535 25.72 -31.79 -13.18
CA ILE A 535 27.10 -31.43 -12.89
C ILE A 535 27.26 -29.91 -12.76
N SER A 536 26.65 -29.14 -13.66
CA SER A 536 26.67 -27.67 -13.65
C SER A 536 26.12 -27.09 -12.34
N ALA A 537 24.99 -27.63 -11.85
CA ALA A 537 24.35 -27.20 -10.62
C ALA A 537 25.13 -27.64 -9.37
N SER A 538 25.80 -28.79 -9.41
CA SER A 538 26.73 -29.21 -8.36
C SER A 538 27.92 -28.25 -8.27
N TRP A 539 28.52 -27.89 -9.41
CA TRP A 539 29.64 -26.95 -9.47
C TRP A 539 29.24 -25.51 -9.10
N ALA A 540 28.04 -25.05 -9.49
CA ALA A 540 27.50 -23.75 -9.07
C ALA A 540 27.04 -23.72 -7.60
N LYS A 541 26.88 -24.88 -6.97
CA LYS A 541 26.61 -24.99 -5.53
C LYS A 541 27.89 -24.99 -4.70
N ASP A 542 28.99 -25.48 -5.27
CA ASP A 542 30.31 -25.49 -4.65
C ASP A 542 30.80 -24.05 -4.41
N ASP A 543 31.08 -23.72 -3.16
CA ASP A 543 31.45 -22.36 -2.77
C ASP A 543 32.83 -21.95 -3.27
N ASP A 544 33.76 -22.89 -3.45
CA ASP A 544 35.12 -22.61 -3.93
C ASP A 544 35.11 -22.35 -5.43
N ILE A 545 34.40 -23.19 -6.21
CA ILE A 545 34.21 -22.98 -7.66
C ILE A 545 33.43 -21.68 -7.90
N SER A 546 32.33 -21.47 -7.17
CA SER A 546 31.51 -20.27 -7.32
C SER A 546 32.29 -19.00 -6.98
N ARG A 547 33.08 -19.01 -5.90
CA ARG A 547 33.92 -17.88 -5.52
C ARG A 547 35.01 -17.62 -6.55
N LEU A 548 35.64 -18.68 -7.08
CA LEU A 548 36.63 -18.56 -8.15
C LEU A 548 36.01 -17.87 -9.37
N LEU A 549 34.91 -18.42 -9.92
CA LEU A 549 34.26 -17.88 -11.12
C LEU A 549 33.81 -16.43 -10.92
N LYS A 550 33.21 -16.12 -9.77
CA LYS A 550 32.79 -14.75 -9.44
C LYS A 550 33.96 -13.77 -9.24
N SER A 551 35.16 -14.26 -8.94
CA SER A 551 36.37 -13.44 -8.82
C SER A 551 37.06 -13.15 -10.16
N LEU A 552 36.69 -13.86 -11.23
CA LEU A 552 37.30 -13.69 -12.54
C LEU A 552 36.85 -12.36 -13.19
N PRO A 553 37.73 -11.71 -13.99
CA PRO A 553 37.42 -10.46 -14.66
C PRO A 553 36.16 -10.51 -15.55
N ASN A 554 35.90 -11.63 -16.21
CA ASN A 554 34.72 -11.81 -17.06
C ASN A 554 33.40 -11.77 -16.27
N TRP A 555 33.34 -12.31 -15.05
CA TRP A 555 32.16 -12.17 -14.18
C TRP A 555 31.96 -10.72 -13.72
N MET A 556 33.03 -10.07 -13.24
CA MET A 556 32.97 -8.67 -12.80
C MET A 556 32.53 -7.74 -13.93
N ASN A 557 33.04 -7.99 -15.13
CA ASN A 557 32.64 -7.30 -16.34
C ASN A 557 31.16 -7.55 -16.65
N MET A 558 30.69 -8.79 -16.60
CA MET A 558 29.27 -9.09 -16.79
C MET A 558 28.38 -8.35 -15.80
N ALA A 559 28.74 -8.28 -14.51
CA ALA A 559 27.95 -7.62 -13.47
C ALA A 559 27.79 -6.09 -13.65
N GLN A 560 28.50 -5.45 -14.58
CA GLN A 560 28.39 -4.01 -14.86
C GLN A 560 28.18 -3.70 -16.36
N PRO A 561 27.17 -2.87 -16.71
CA PRO A 561 26.96 -2.44 -18.09
C PRO A 561 28.20 -1.75 -18.70
N LYS A 562 28.55 -2.11 -19.94
CA LYS A 562 29.75 -1.62 -20.66
C LYS A 562 29.89 -0.08 -20.71
N GLN A 563 28.79 0.68 -20.59
CA GLN A 563 28.80 2.15 -20.65
C GLN A 563 29.46 2.83 -19.43
N LEU A 564 29.67 2.11 -18.33
CA LEU A 564 30.23 2.64 -17.08
C LEU A 564 31.75 2.37 -16.93
N ARG A 565 32.43 1.81 -17.95
CA ARG A 565 33.81 1.32 -17.80
C ARG A 565 34.89 2.22 -18.41
N PRO A 566 36.03 2.41 -17.72
CA PRO A 566 37.24 2.95 -18.32
C PRO A 566 37.97 1.88 -19.15
N LYS A 567 38.32 2.21 -20.41
CA LYS A 567 39.05 1.33 -21.34
C LYS A 567 40.46 1.05 -20.82
N ARG A 568 40.84 -0.22 -20.60
CA ARG A 568 42.21 -0.61 -20.19
C ARG A 568 42.89 -1.38 -21.33
N GLU A 569 44.16 -1.07 -21.60
CA GLU A 569 44.92 -1.67 -22.71
C GLU A 569 45.28 -3.15 -22.47
N ASP A 570 45.39 -3.60 -21.21
CA ASP A 570 45.74 -4.98 -20.84
C ASP A 570 44.53 -5.92 -20.63
N GLU A 571 43.30 -5.44 -20.85
CA GLU A 571 42.07 -6.14 -20.46
C GLU A 571 41.90 -7.51 -21.15
N GLU A 572 42.37 -7.63 -22.40
CA GLU A 572 42.27 -8.87 -23.18
C GLU A 572 43.16 -10.01 -22.64
N ASP A 573 44.37 -9.68 -22.17
CA ASP A 573 45.31 -10.67 -21.62
C ASP A 573 44.84 -11.19 -20.26
N PHE A 574 44.27 -10.32 -19.42
CA PHE A 574 43.65 -10.73 -18.15
C PHE A 574 42.44 -11.63 -18.37
N ILE A 575 41.61 -11.34 -19.39
CA ILE A 575 40.45 -12.17 -19.75
C ILE A 575 40.92 -13.53 -20.28
N ARG A 576 41.94 -13.58 -21.14
CA ARG A 576 42.49 -14.86 -21.63
C ARG A 576 43.07 -15.71 -20.50
N ALA A 577 43.79 -15.09 -19.55
CA ALA A 577 44.27 -15.79 -18.36
C ALA A 577 43.13 -16.35 -17.49
N ALA A 578 42.00 -15.63 -17.41
CA ALA A 578 40.82 -16.09 -16.70
C ALA A 578 40.20 -17.35 -17.34
N PHE A 579 40.10 -17.41 -18.67
CA PHE A 579 39.62 -18.58 -19.40
C PHE A 579 40.50 -19.82 -19.16
N GLY A 580 41.83 -19.62 -19.12
CA GLY A 580 42.78 -20.69 -18.80
C GLY A 580 42.58 -21.24 -17.40
N LYS A 581 42.49 -20.34 -16.40
CA LYS A 581 42.27 -20.74 -15.00
C LYS A 581 40.94 -21.46 -14.80
N GLU A 582 39.89 -20.99 -15.46
CA GLU A 582 38.59 -21.65 -15.46
C GLU A 582 38.69 -23.06 -16.06
N SER A 583 39.25 -23.17 -17.27
CA SER A 583 39.33 -24.45 -18.00
C SER A 583 40.15 -25.48 -17.23
N GLU A 584 41.27 -25.06 -16.62
CA GLU A 584 42.10 -25.90 -15.76
C GLU A 584 41.30 -26.50 -14.60
N VAL A 585 40.52 -25.67 -13.90
CA VAL A 585 39.74 -26.10 -12.73
C VAL A 585 38.60 -27.05 -13.14
N LEU A 586 37.90 -26.74 -14.24
CA LEU A 586 36.79 -27.59 -14.71
C LEU A 586 37.28 -28.95 -15.23
N ILE A 587 38.37 -28.96 -16.00
CA ILE A 587 39.01 -30.20 -16.48
C ILE A 587 39.54 -31.01 -15.29
N GLY A 588 40.22 -30.36 -14.35
CA GLY A 588 40.78 -31.00 -13.15
C GLY A 588 39.69 -31.64 -12.27
N ASN A 589 38.56 -30.94 -12.06
CA ASN A 589 37.45 -31.43 -11.26
C ASN A 589 36.68 -32.58 -11.92
N LEU A 590 36.55 -32.58 -13.25
CA LEU A 590 35.91 -33.67 -13.97
C LEU A 590 36.79 -34.93 -13.99
N GLY A 591 38.09 -34.76 -14.18
CA GLY A 591 39.05 -35.83 -14.35
C GLY A 591 38.76 -36.68 -15.60
N ASP A 592 38.92 -37.99 -15.48
CA ASP A 592 38.83 -38.93 -16.60
C ASP A 592 37.42 -39.46 -16.92
N LYS A 593 36.38 -38.89 -16.29
CA LYS A 593 35.02 -39.43 -16.33
C LYS A 593 34.28 -39.05 -17.61
N LEU A 594 33.53 -39.99 -18.18
CA LEU A 594 32.53 -39.70 -19.20
C LEU A 594 31.27 -39.15 -18.55
N ILE A 595 30.71 -38.10 -19.10
CA ILE A 595 29.48 -37.47 -18.60
C ILE A 595 28.29 -38.17 -19.24
N PRO A 596 27.43 -38.83 -18.47
CA PRO A 596 26.25 -39.48 -19.01
C PRO A 596 25.14 -38.44 -19.30
N PRO A 597 24.20 -38.73 -20.22
CA PRO A 597 23.20 -37.76 -20.67
C PRO A 597 22.18 -37.34 -19.58
N GLN A 598 22.06 -38.08 -18.48
CA GLN A 598 21.21 -37.70 -17.33
C GLN A 598 21.87 -36.69 -16.37
N ASP A 599 23.18 -36.48 -16.50
CA ASP A 599 23.95 -35.54 -15.66
C ASP A 599 24.02 -34.12 -16.29
N ILE A 600 23.33 -33.88 -17.42
CA ILE A 600 23.27 -32.61 -18.18
C ILE A 600 21.82 -32.15 -18.42
N LEU A 601 21.61 -30.85 -18.61
CA LEU A 601 20.32 -30.24 -18.89
C LEU A 601 20.00 -30.25 -20.38
N ARG A 602 19.23 -31.25 -20.83
CA ARG A 602 18.95 -31.47 -22.26
C ARG A 602 17.78 -30.65 -22.81
N ASP A 603 16.84 -30.24 -21.97
CA ASP A 603 15.69 -29.45 -22.42
C ASP A 603 16.06 -27.96 -22.48
N VAL A 604 16.12 -27.43 -23.70
CA VAL A 604 16.36 -26.01 -23.97
C VAL A 604 15.28 -25.14 -23.33
N SER A 605 14.06 -25.67 -23.15
CA SER A 605 12.97 -24.96 -22.49
C SER A 605 13.26 -24.70 -21.01
N ASP A 606 13.97 -25.62 -20.34
CA ASP A 606 14.37 -25.49 -18.94
C ASP A 606 15.56 -24.54 -18.79
N LEU A 607 16.51 -24.55 -19.73
CA LEU A 607 17.57 -23.55 -19.79
C LEU A 607 16.98 -22.15 -19.98
N LYS A 608 16.01 -22.00 -20.88
CA LYS A 608 15.28 -20.74 -21.08
C LYS A 608 14.55 -20.30 -19.81
N ALA A 609 13.95 -21.23 -19.07
CA ALA A 609 13.30 -20.94 -17.80
C ALA A 609 14.30 -20.43 -16.74
N LEU A 610 15.48 -21.04 -16.61
CA LEU A 610 16.56 -20.57 -15.74
C LEU A 610 17.06 -19.17 -16.14
N ALA A 611 17.16 -18.88 -17.43
CA ALA A 611 17.54 -17.56 -17.93
C ALA A 611 16.52 -16.47 -17.59
N ASN A 612 15.23 -16.74 -17.80
CA ASN A 612 14.17 -15.80 -17.41
C ASN A 612 14.09 -15.63 -15.89
N MET A 613 14.32 -16.71 -15.13
CA MET A 613 14.38 -16.68 -13.68
C MET A 613 15.53 -15.81 -13.18
N HIS A 614 16.70 -15.88 -13.82
CA HIS A 614 17.83 -14.99 -13.53
C HIS A 614 17.44 -13.51 -13.70
N GLU A 615 16.93 -13.10 -14.87
CA GLU A 615 16.55 -11.69 -15.11
C GLU A 615 15.46 -11.22 -14.14
N SER A 616 14.50 -12.09 -13.82
CA SER A 616 13.39 -11.76 -12.93
C SER A 616 13.82 -11.59 -11.49
N LEU A 617 14.65 -12.50 -10.96
CA LEU A 617 15.11 -12.44 -9.59
C LEU A 617 16.12 -11.31 -9.34
N GLU A 618 16.98 -11.01 -10.32
CA GLU A 618 17.86 -9.84 -10.25
C GLU A 618 17.04 -8.54 -10.23
N TRP A 619 16.05 -8.44 -11.13
CA TRP A 619 15.13 -7.30 -11.17
C TRP A 619 14.38 -7.11 -9.85
N LEU A 620 13.81 -8.19 -9.30
CA LEU A 620 13.11 -8.16 -8.01
C LEU A 620 14.05 -7.75 -6.89
N ALA A 621 15.26 -8.31 -6.82
CA ALA A 621 16.26 -7.96 -5.81
C ALA A 621 16.61 -6.47 -5.86
N GLY A 622 16.78 -5.90 -7.05
CA GLY A 622 17.03 -4.47 -7.25
C GLY A 622 15.87 -3.60 -6.77
N ARG A 623 14.63 -3.92 -7.17
CA ARG A 623 13.42 -3.18 -6.76
C ARG A 623 13.22 -3.23 -5.25
N THR A 624 13.41 -4.41 -4.66
CA THR A 624 13.29 -4.67 -3.23
C THR A 624 14.32 -3.86 -2.42
N LYS A 625 15.60 -3.85 -2.85
CA LYS A 625 16.65 -3.00 -2.22
C LYS A 625 16.33 -1.50 -2.32
N SER A 626 15.83 -1.05 -3.47
CA SER A 626 15.46 0.36 -3.66
C SER A 626 14.29 0.77 -2.77
N ALA A 627 13.26 -0.07 -2.65
CA ALA A 627 12.12 0.19 -1.79
C ALA A 627 12.55 0.32 -0.32
N PHE A 628 13.42 -0.56 0.16
CA PHE A 628 13.80 -0.59 1.58
C PHE A 628 14.82 0.48 1.96
N SER A 629 15.72 0.88 1.04
CA SER A 629 16.62 2.01 1.27
C SER A 629 15.87 3.35 1.38
N ASN A 630 14.78 3.52 0.63
CA ASN A 630 13.89 4.68 0.77
C ASN A 630 13.21 4.72 2.14
N LEU A 631 12.80 3.57 2.68
CA LEU A 631 12.21 3.48 4.03
C LEU A 631 13.20 3.88 5.13
N SER A 632 14.47 3.45 5.03
CA SER A 632 15.52 3.84 6.00
C SER A 632 15.91 5.32 5.89
N THR A 633 15.92 5.89 4.67
CA THR A 633 16.31 7.29 4.45
C THR A 633 15.24 8.26 4.94
N SER A 634 13.97 7.88 4.85
CA SER A 634 12.84 8.66 5.42
C SER A 634 12.93 8.80 6.95
N GLN A 635 13.73 7.99 7.65
CA GLN A 635 13.95 8.08 9.10
C GLN A 635 15.10 9.03 9.49
N MET A 636 15.98 9.42 8.56
CA MET A 636 17.22 10.17 8.86
C MET A 636 17.14 11.67 8.61
N LEU A 637 16.05 12.18 8.02
CA LEU A 637 15.93 13.58 7.56
C LEU A 637 15.10 14.51 8.48
N SER A 638 14.88 14.15 9.74
CA SER A 638 14.26 15.07 10.72
C SER A 638 15.32 15.72 11.62
N PRO A 639 15.68 17.02 11.45
CA PRO A 639 16.49 17.73 12.42
C PRO A 639 15.68 18.02 13.67
N ALA A 640 16.30 17.81 14.83
CA ALA A 640 15.77 18.19 16.13
C ALA A 640 15.46 19.69 16.19
N GLN A 641 14.18 20.07 16.16
CA GLN A 641 13.70 21.34 16.68
C GLN A 641 12.37 21.13 17.44
N ASP A 642 12.49 21.33 18.75
CA ASP A 642 11.48 21.66 19.76
C ASP A 642 9.99 21.36 19.50
N GLY A 643 9.46 20.43 20.30
CA GLY A 643 8.26 20.74 21.11
C GLY A 643 6.87 20.46 20.54
N HIS A 644 6.71 19.82 19.38
CA HIS A 644 5.38 19.42 18.90
C HIS A 644 5.34 17.97 18.42
N THR A 645 4.45 17.18 19.02
CA THR A 645 4.10 15.79 18.68
C THR A 645 3.50 15.73 17.27
N ASN A 646 4.36 15.78 16.24
CA ASN A 646 4.01 15.33 14.91
C ASN A 646 4.09 13.80 14.88
N MET A 647 3.08 13.20 14.25
CA MET A 647 3.00 11.76 13.97
C MET A 647 4.13 11.37 13.02
N ASP A 648 5.35 11.23 13.54
CA ASP A 648 6.39 10.48 12.86
C ASP A 648 5.93 9.01 12.78
N PRO A 649 6.13 8.31 11.64
CA PRO A 649 5.89 6.88 11.59
C PRO A 649 6.71 6.22 12.72
N PRO A 650 6.13 5.28 13.48
CA PRO A 650 6.87 4.59 14.53
C PRO A 650 8.15 3.98 13.93
N PRO A 651 9.28 4.01 14.67
CA PRO A 651 10.53 3.46 14.18
C PRO A 651 10.30 1.99 13.81
N VAL A 652 10.39 1.69 12.52
CA VAL A 652 10.27 0.34 11.99
C VAL A 652 11.29 -0.56 12.68
N SER A 653 10.88 -1.75 13.10
CA SER A 653 11.78 -2.69 13.78
C SER A 653 13.02 -3.00 12.93
N GLU A 654 14.21 -2.78 13.51
CA GLU A 654 15.51 -3.06 12.87
C GLU A 654 15.62 -4.53 12.42
N GLN A 655 15.02 -5.45 13.18
CA GLN A 655 14.96 -6.88 12.85
C GLN A 655 14.21 -7.15 11.54
N ILE A 656 13.11 -6.42 11.29
CA ILE A 656 12.33 -6.54 10.06
C ILE A 656 13.16 -6.03 8.88
N MET A 657 13.81 -4.88 9.03
CA MET A 657 14.67 -4.31 7.98
C MET A 657 15.87 -5.22 7.64
N GLN A 658 16.44 -5.88 8.65
CA GLN A 658 17.48 -6.89 8.44
C GLN A 658 16.94 -8.09 7.64
N THR A 659 15.79 -8.64 8.04
CA THR A 659 15.13 -9.76 7.34
C THR A 659 14.84 -9.43 5.88
N LEU A 660 14.31 -8.24 5.62
CA LEU A 660 14.03 -7.72 4.29
C LEU A 660 15.31 -7.57 3.44
N SER A 661 16.40 -7.09 4.04
CA SER A 661 17.70 -6.99 3.38
C SER A 661 18.31 -8.35 3.05
N GLU A 662 18.16 -9.32 3.95
CA GLU A 662 18.58 -10.71 3.74
C GLU A 662 17.77 -11.40 2.64
N LEU A 663 16.46 -11.18 2.58
CA LEU A 663 15.59 -11.66 1.51
C LEU A 663 16.03 -11.10 0.15
N ALA A 664 16.25 -9.79 0.06
CA ALA A 664 16.72 -9.14 -1.17
C ALA A 664 18.09 -9.66 -1.62
N ARG A 665 19.00 -9.94 -0.68
CA ARG A 665 20.29 -10.59 -0.97
C ARG A 665 20.09 -12.01 -1.49
N SER A 666 19.19 -12.78 -0.88
CA SER A 666 18.95 -14.16 -1.27
C SER A 666 18.35 -14.32 -2.68
N PHE A 667 17.53 -13.36 -3.13
CA PHE A 667 17.08 -13.31 -4.52
C PHE A 667 18.23 -13.03 -5.50
N GLN A 668 19.14 -12.10 -5.15
CA GLN A 668 20.34 -11.86 -5.94
C GLN A 668 21.23 -13.11 -6.00
N ASP A 669 21.47 -13.78 -4.88
CA ASP A 669 22.29 -14.99 -4.82
C ASP A 669 21.69 -16.11 -5.69
N MET A 670 20.36 -16.23 -5.72
CA MET A 670 19.67 -17.20 -6.58
C MET A 670 19.76 -16.82 -8.06
N ALA A 671 19.62 -15.53 -8.40
CA ALA A 671 19.82 -15.04 -9.76
C ALA A 671 21.23 -15.36 -10.24
N ASP A 672 22.25 -15.06 -9.44
CA ASP A 672 23.65 -15.36 -9.76
C ASP A 672 23.89 -16.86 -9.96
N ARG A 673 23.30 -17.71 -9.12
CA ARG A 673 23.40 -19.18 -9.26
C ARG A 673 22.78 -19.66 -10.57
N CYS A 674 21.62 -19.14 -10.98
CA CYS A 674 21.01 -19.48 -12.26
C CYS A 674 21.96 -19.16 -13.42
N LEU A 675 22.59 -17.99 -13.41
CA LEU A 675 23.53 -17.59 -14.45
C LEU A 675 24.81 -18.44 -14.46
N LEU A 676 25.35 -18.78 -13.29
CA LEU A 676 26.50 -19.69 -13.17
C LEU A 676 26.17 -21.09 -13.70
N VAL A 677 24.97 -21.62 -13.40
CA VAL A 677 24.53 -22.91 -13.94
C VAL A 677 24.49 -22.86 -15.45
N LEU A 678 23.89 -21.84 -16.06
CA LEU A 678 23.83 -21.72 -17.53
C LEU A 678 25.22 -21.67 -18.16
N HIS A 679 26.12 -20.88 -17.58
CA HIS A 679 27.51 -20.76 -18.04
C HIS A 679 28.29 -22.09 -17.95
N LEU A 680 28.11 -22.82 -16.85
CA LEU A 680 28.73 -24.12 -16.63
C LEU A 680 28.07 -25.22 -17.47
N GLU A 681 26.77 -25.15 -17.73
CA GLU A 681 26.05 -26.15 -18.51
C GLU A 681 26.60 -26.21 -19.94
N VAL A 682 26.79 -25.07 -20.59
CA VAL A 682 27.38 -25.03 -21.96
C VAL A 682 28.77 -25.69 -22.00
N ARG A 683 29.55 -25.57 -20.91
CA ARG A 683 30.86 -26.22 -20.76
C ARG A 683 30.73 -27.72 -20.51
N VAL A 684 29.78 -28.13 -19.68
CA VAL A 684 29.43 -29.54 -19.42
C VAL A 684 28.96 -30.23 -20.70
N HIS A 685 28.19 -29.56 -21.55
CA HIS A 685 27.81 -30.06 -22.86
C HIS A 685 29.02 -30.28 -23.77
N CYS A 686 30.01 -29.38 -23.75
CA CYS A 686 31.28 -29.59 -24.47
C CYS A 686 32.01 -30.85 -23.97
N PHE A 687 32.10 -31.07 -22.66
CA PHE A 687 32.69 -32.30 -22.11
C PHE A 687 31.91 -33.55 -22.52
N HIS A 688 30.58 -33.52 -22.44
CA HIS A 688 29.70 -34.63 -22.79
C HIS A 688 29.89 -35.10 -24.22
N TYR A 689 30.00 -34.17 -25.19
CA TYR A 689 30.14 -34.53 -26.60
C TYR A 689 31.59 -34.74 -27.05
N LEU A 690 32.57 -34.03 -26.49
CA LEU A 690 33.96 -34.05 -26.99
C LEU A 690 34.88 -35.06 -26.28
N ILE A 691 34.64 -35.44 -25.03
CA ILE A 691 35.47 -36.48 -24.40
C ILE A 691 35.27 -37.85 -25.07
N PRO A 692 34.03 -38.30 -25.37
CA PRO A 692 33.83 -39.55 -26.11
C PRO A 692 34.45 -39.52 -27.52
N LEU A 693 34.55 -38.34 -28.15
CA LEU A 693 35.20 -38.18 -29.46
C LEU A 693 36.62 -38.77 -29.46
N ALA A 694 37.37 -38.55 -28.38
CA ALA A 694 38.74 -39.03 -28.22
C ALA A 694 38.82 -40.47 -27.69
N LYS A 695 37.92 -40.85 -26.78
CA LYS A 695 37.94 -42.17 -26.12
C LYS A 695 37.30 -43.29 -26.95
N GLU A 696 36.28 -42.96 -27.74
CA GLU A 696 35.44 -43.94 -28.46
C GLU A 696 35.51 -43.77 -29.99
N GLY A 697 35.98 -42.62 -30.48
CA GLY A 697 36.07 -42.33 -31.91
C GLY A 697 37.12 -43.14 -32.66
N ASN A 698 36.80 -43.57 -33.89
CA ASN A 698 37.75 -44.25 -34.77
C ASN A 698 38.45 -43.27 -35.71
N TYR A 699 39.73 -42.98 -35.43
CA TYR A 699 40.60 -42.12 -36.25
C TYR A 699 41.75 -42.90 -36.92
N ALA A 700 41.79 -44.22 -36.76
CA ALA A 700 42.88 -45.08 -37.21
C ALA A 700 42.71 -45.55 -38.66
N ILE A 701 41.48 -45.81 -39.12
CA ILE A 701 41.18 -46.30 -40.46
C ILE A 701 40.02 -45.49 -41.03
N VAL A 702 40.31 -44.61 -41.98
CA VAL A 702 39.34 -43.76 -42.69
C VAL A 702 39.44 -44.14 -44.17
N ALA A 703 38.91 -45.31 -44.53
CA ALA A 703 39.14 -45.94 -45.82
C ALA A 703 38.10 -45.59 -46.92
N ASN A 704 36.94 -45.02 -46.55
CA ASN A 704 35.83 -44.76 -47.48
C ASN A 704 35.48 -43.26 -47.59
N VAL A 705 34.88 -42.83 -48.69
CA VAL A 705 34.47 -41.42 -48.91
C VAL A 705 33.50 -40.91 -47.83
N GLU A 706 32.63 -41.78 -47.28
CA GLU A 706 31.74 -41.48 -46.13
C GLU A 706 32.48 -41.24 -44.80
N SER A 707 33.75 -41.66 -44.70
CA SER A 707 34.58 -41.42 -43.50
C SER A 707 35.25 -40.04 -43.49
N MET A 708 35.00 -39.21 -44.51
CA MET A 708 35.42 -37.81 -44.62
C MET A 708 34.42 -36.80 -44.03
N ASP A 709 33.23 -37.24 -43.63
CA ASP A 709 32.20 -36.40 -43.02
C ASP A 709 32.56 -35.99 -41.58
N TYR A 710 31.90 -34.94 -41.09
CA TYR A 710 32.04 -34.48 -39.71
C TYR A 710 31.66 -35.59 -38.72
N ASP A 711 32.30 -35.60 -37.57
CA ASP A 711 31.91 -36.54 -36.54
C ASP A 711 30.47 -36.28 -36.04
N PRO A 712 29.60 -37.30 -35.94
CA PRO A 712 28.23 -37.11 -35.50
C PRO A 712 28.10 -36.43 -34.12
N LEU A 713 29.05 -36.65 -33.20
CA LEU A 713 29.04 -35.98 -31.90
C LEU A 713 29.32 -34.48 -32.02
N VAL A 714 30.19 -34.09 -32.94
CA VAL A 714 30.50 -32.68 -33.25
C VAL A 714 29.29 -31.99 -33.89
N VAL A 715 28.60 -32.68 -34.80
CA VAL A 715 27.36 -32.15 -35.39
C VAL A 715 26.25 -31.99 -34.34
N LYS A 716 26.12 -32.95 -33.41
CA LYS A 716 25.17 -32.86 -32.30
C LYS A 716 25.51 -31.68 -31.38
N LEU A 717 26.77 -31.53 -30.98
CA LEU A 717 27.22 -30.41 -30.15
C LEU A 717 26.93 -29.06 -30.82
N ASN A 718 27.20 -28.91 -32.12
CA ASN A 718 26.91 -27.66 -32.84
C ASN A 718 25.42 -27.32 -32.83
N LYS A 719 24.55 -28.30 -33.06
CA LYS A 719 23.09 -28.09 -33.02
C LYS A 719 22.61 -27.71 -31.63
N ASP A 720 23.17 -28.37 -30.63
CA ASP A 720 22.84 -28.18 -29.23
C ASP A 720 23.29 -26.81 -28.73
N ILE A 721 24.55 -26.40 -28.95
CA ILE A 721 25.05 -25.04 -28.66
C ILE A 721 24.19 -23.99 -29.37
N SER A 722 23.83 -24.20 -30.64
CA SER A 722 23.00 -23.24 -31.40
C SER A 722 21.59 -23.11 -30.82
N ALA A 723 20.99 -24.20 -30.34
CA ALA A 723 19.68 -24.17 -29.70
C ALA A 723 19.73 -23.46 -28.33
N ILE A 724 20.81 -23.66 -27.57
CA ILE A 724 21.05 -22.93 -26.32
C ILE A 724 21.25 -21.44 -26.63
N GLU A 725 22.02 -21.10 -27.66
CA GLU A 725 22.25 -19.72 -28.10
C GLU A 725 20.94 -18.98 -28.41
N GLU A 726 20.08 -19.56 -29.23
CA GLU A 726 18.78 -18.97 -29.58
C GLU A 726 17.93 -18.72 -28.32
N ALA A 727 17.90 -19.69 -27.39
CA ALA A 727 17.16 -19.57 -26.14
C ALA A 727 17.74 -18.49 -25.22
N MET A 728 19.06 -18.44 -25.04
CA MET A 728 19.72 -17.45 -24.19
C MET A 728 19.61 -16.04 -24.77
N GLY A 729 19.75 -15.88 -26.09
CA GLY A 729 19.64 -14.59 -26.78
C GLY A 729 18.25 -13.97 -26.66
N ALA A 730 17.20 -14.80 -26.64
CA ALA A 730 15.82 -14.36 -26.44
C ALA A 730 15.50 -13.96 -24.98
N SER A 731 16.25 -14.48 -24.00
CA SER A 731 15.94 -14.35 -22.58
C SER A 731 16.85 -13.38 -21.82
N LEU A 732 18.15 -13.33 -22.14
CA LEU A 732 19.14 -12.60 -21.35
C LEU A 732 19.55 -11.26 -21.96
N GLN A 733 20.00 -10.34 -21.11
CA GLN A 733 20.67 -9.12 -21.56
C GLN A 733 22.01 -9.43 -22.25
N GLN A 734 22.42 -8.57 -23.19
CA GLN A 734 23.56 -8.85 -24.09
C GLN A 734 24.87 -9.20 -23.37
N HIS A 735 25.18 -8.53 -22.27
CA HIS A 735 26.44 -8.75 -21.54
C HIS A 735 26.43 -10.06 -20.74
N LYS A 736 25.25 -10.53 -20.28
CA LYS A 736 25.06 -11.84 -19.63
C LYS A 736 25.09 -12.97 -20.65
N PHE A 737 24.47 -12.74 -21.81
CA PHE A 737 24.56 -13.64 -22.96
C PHE A 737 26.02 -13.86 -23.38
N GLN A 738 26.80 -12.77 -23.51
CA GLN A 738 28.23 -12.85 -23.82
C GLN A 738 29.00 -13.69 -22.81
N TYR A 739 28.76 -13.47 -21.51
CA TYR A 739 29.40 -14.23 -20.44
C TYR A 739 29.19 -15.76 -20.55
N ILE A 740 28.03 -16.23 -21.01
CA ILE A 740 27.76 -17.67 -21.15
C ILE A 740 28.72 -18.33 -22.16
N PHE A 741 28.96 -17.69 -23.29
CA PHE A 741 29.74 -18.25 -24.41
C PHE A 741 31.21 -17.81 -24.44
N GLU A 742 31.59 -16.77 -23.69
CA GLU A 742 32.99 -16.37 -23.54
C GLU A 742 33.84 -17.50 -22.93
N GLY A 743 35.06 -17.66 -23.45
CA GLY A 743 36.02 -18.69 -23.01
C GLY A 743 35.72 -20.10 -23.53
N LEU A 744 34.58 -20.32 -24.20
CA LEU A 744 34.19 -21.65 -24.68
C LEU A 744 35.15 -22.21 -25.73
N GLY A 745 35.66 -21.37 -26.64
CA GLY A 745 36.68 -21.77 -27.62
C GLY A 745 37.97 -22.26 -26.97
N HIS A 746 38.40 -21.61 -25.89
CA HIS A 746 39.56 -22.02 -25.11
C HIS A 746 39.33 -23.38 -24.43
N LEU A 747 38.17 -23.59 -23.79
CA LEU A 747 37.83 -24.86 -23.18
C LEU A 747 37.80 -26.01 -24.20
N ILE A 748 37.14 -25.82 -25.34
CA ILE A 748 37.08 -26.82 -26.42
C ILE A 748 38.50 -27.15 -26.91
N SER A 749 39.35 -26.13 -27.07
CA SER A 749 40.77 -26.32 -27.43
C SER A 749 41.48 -27.22 -26.43
N CYS A 750 41.36 -26.93 -25.13
CA CYS A 750 41.94 -27.75 -24.07
C CYS A 750 41.40 -29.19 -24.05
N ILE A 751 40.09 -29.39 -24.23
CA ILE A 751 39.49 -30.74 -24.27
C ILE A 751 40.06 -31.53 -25.45
N LEU A 752 40.12 -30.93 -26.64
CA LEU A 752 40.58 -31.60 -27.84
C LEU A 752 42.07 -31.91 -27.80
N ILE A 753 42.92 -30.98 -27.33
CA ILE A 753 44.37 -31.21 -27.21
C ILE A 753 44.64 -32.30 -26.16
N ASN A 754 44.04 -32.21 -24.98
CA ASN A 754 44.17 -33.26 -23.95
C ASN A 754 43.60 -34.61 -24.40
N GLY A 755 42.62 -34.59 -25.30
CA GLY A 755 42.05 -35.79 -25.92
C GLY A 755 43.09 -36.66 -26.64
N ALA A 756 44.21 -36.08 -27.09
CA ALA A 756 45.24 -36.79 -27.83
C ALA A 756 45.83 -38.02 -27.09
N GLN A 757 45.83 -37.98 -25.76
CA GLN A 757 46.32 -39.08 -24.94
C GLN A 757 45.46 -40.36 -25.10
N TYR A 758 44.16 -40.22 -25.36
CA TYR A 758 43.22 -41.34 -25.40
C TYR A 758 43.15 -42.04 -26.77
N PHE A 759 43.57 -41.38 -27.85
CA PHE A 759 43.58 -42.02 -29.16
C PHE A 759 44.52 -43.23 -29.19
N ARG A 760 44.00 -44.38 -29.61
CA ARG A 760 44.83 -45.58 -29.79
C ARG A 760 45.81 -45.42 -30.94
N ARG A 761 45.32 -44.96 -32.10
CA ARG A 761 46.08 -44.66 -33.32
C ARG A 761 45.37 -43.56 -34.10
N ILE A 762 46.13 -42.75 -34.84
CA ILE A 762 45.62 -41.72 -35.74
C ILE A 762 46.26 -41.85 -37.12
N SER A 763 45.44 -41.77 -38.17
CA SER A 763 45.88 -41.76 -39.58
C SER A 763 45.90 -40.33 -40.14
N GLU A 764 46.58 -40.08 -41.26
CA GLU A 764 46.54 -38.76 -41.93
C GLU A 764 45.11 -38.28 -42.24
N SER A 765 44.26 -39.20 -42.66
CA SER A 765 42.84 -38.99 -42.89
C SER A 765 42.07 -38.71 -41.59
N GLY A 766 42.47 -39.34 -40.48
CA GLY A 766 41.99 -39.03 -39.14
C GLY A 766 42.38 -37.61 -38.70
N ILE A 767 43.61 -37.18 -38.97
CA ILE A 767 44.06 -35.80 -38.74
C ILE A 767 43.19 -34.82 -39.54
N LYS A 768 42.94 -35.09 -40.83
CA LYS A 768 42.04 -34.26 -41.67
C LYS A 768 40.63 -34.19 -41.09
N LYS A 769 40.07 -35.32 -40.63
CA LYS A 769 38.74 -35.37 -39.99
C LYS A 769 38.71 -34.52 -38.72
N MET A 770 39.72 -34.64 -37.85
CA MET A 770 39.82 -33.82 -36.63
C MET A 770 39.94 -32.33 -36.94
N CYS A 771 40.77 -31.94 -37.91
CA CYS A 771 40.90 -30.55 -38.32
C CYS A 771 39.57 -29.98 -38.86
N ARG A 772 38.79 -30.78 -39.61
CA ARG A 772 37.43 -30.41 -40.06
C ARG A 772 36.45 -30.27 -38.90
N ASN A 773 36.51 -31.17 -37.93
CA ASN A 773 35.71 -31.08 -36.70
C ASN A 773 36.01 -29.79 -35.93
N ILE A 774 37.29 -29.46 -35.74
CA ILE A 774 37.71 -28.21 -35.10
C ILE A 774 37.22 -27.00 -35.89
N PHE A 775 37.36 -27.02 -37.21
CA PHE A 775 36.93 -25.92 -38.08
C PHE A 775 35.42 -25.66 -37.99
N VAL A 776 34.58 -26.71 -37.97
CA VAL A 776 33.12 -26.53 -37.89
C VAL A 776 32.66 -26.05 -36.50
N LEU A 777 33.36 -26.44 -35.43
CA LEU A 777 33.14 -25.88 -34.07
C LEU A 777 33.56 -24.40 -34.04
N GLN A 778 34.72 -24.08 -34.63
CA GLN A 778 35.23 -22.71 -34.72
C GLN A 778 34.27 -21.80 -35.49
N GLN A 779 33.72 -22.26 -36.61
CA GLN A 779 32.75 -21.51 -37.40
C GLN A 779 31.46 -21.25 -36.60
N ASN A 780 30.96 -22.27 -35.88
CA ASN A 780 29.78 -22.12 -35.05
C ASN A 780 30.00 -21.06 -33.95
N LEU A 781 31.08 -21.20 -33.16
CA LEU A 781 31.37 -20.27 -32.08
C LEU A 781 31.68 -18.85 -32.56
N THR A 782 32.41 -18.69 -33.67
CA THR A 782 32.67 -17.37 -34.26
C THR A 782 31.37 -16.65 -34.62
N ASN A 783 30.36 -17.38 -35.11
CA ASN A 783 29.05 -16.81 -35.41
C ASN A 783 28.28 -16.42 -34.14
N ILE A 784 28.46 -17.13 -33.02
CA ILE A 784 27.78 -16.87 -31.76
C ILE A 784 28.44 -15.69 -31.03
N THR A 785 29.76 -15.71 -30.87
CA THR A 785 30.51 -14.69 -30.13
C THR A 785 30.74 -13.42 -30.95
N MET A 786 30.55 -13.50 -32.27
CA MET A 786 30.90 -12.44 -33.24
C MET A 786 32.36 -12.01 -33.12
N SER A 787 33.23 -12.94 -32.70
CA SER A 787 34.66 -12.72 -32.46
C SER A 787 35.48 -13.89 -32.97
N ARG A 788 36.75 -13.67 -33.29
CA ARG A 788 37.62 -14.73 -33.80
C ARG A 788 38.06 -15.66 -32.66
N GLU A 789 37.72 -16.94 -32.80
CA GLU A 789 38.14 -18.01 -31.88
C GLU A 789 39.57 -18.51 -32.19
N ALA A 790 40.58 -17.75 -31.75
CA ALA A 790 41.99 -18.06 -32.00
C ALA A 790 42.49 -19.32 -31.26
N ASP A 791 41.91 -19.65 -30.11
CA ASP A 791 42.27 -20.86 -29.35
C ASP A 791 41.94 -22.15 -30.13
N LEU A 792 40.94 -22.13 -31.00
CA LEU A 792 40.62 -23.27 -31.87
C LEU A 792 41.57 -23.40 -33.07
N ASP A 793 42.11 -22.28 -33.57
CA ASP A 793 43.24 -22.33 -34.50
C ASP A 793 44.45 -23.02 -33.85
N PHE A 794 44.67 -22.77 -32.55
CA PHE A 794 45.75 -23.38 -31.79
C PHE A 794 45.58 -24.90 -31.61
N ALA A 795 44.35 -25.38 -31.35
CA ALA A 795 44.04 -26.82 -31.34
C ALA A 795 44.19 -27.46 -32.72
N ARG A 796 43.75 -26.78 -33.79
CA ARG A 796 43.92 -27.29 -35.16
C ARG A 796 45.40 -27.48 -35.50
N GLN A 797 46.23 -26.47 -35.20
CA GLN A 797 47.68 -26.54 -35.39
C GLN A 797 48.33 -27.70 -34.62
N TYR A 798 47.81 -28.04 -33.44
CA TYR A 798 48.32 -29.15 -32.64
C TYR A 798 48.15 -30.49 -33.37
N TYR A 799 46.98 -30.72 -33.99
CA TYR A 799 46.74 -31.92 -34.79
C TYR A 799 47.47 -31.89 -36.14
N GLU A 800 47.63 -30.72 -36.78
CA GLU A 800 48.43 -30.57 -38.01
C GLU A 800 49.91 -30.92 -37.78
N MET A 801 50.43 -30.69 -36.58
CA MET A 801 51.80 -31.11 -36.22
C MET A 801 51.99 -32.63 -36.35
N LEU A 802 50.93 -33.43 -36.19
CA LEU A 802 50.97 -34.89 -36.31
C LEU A 802 51.13 -35.38 -37.76
N TYR A 803 51.14 -34.50 -38.77
CA TYR A 803 51.58 -34.85 -40.12
C TYR A 803 53.08 -35.14 -40.20
N ASN A 804 53.86 -34.64 -39.23
CA ASN A 804 55.30 -34.86 -39.17
C ASN A 804 55.63 -36.20 -38.48
N THR A 805 56.80 -36.73 -38.79
CA THR A 805 57.40 -37.82 -38.01
C THR A 805 57.82 -37.34 -36.61
N ALA A 806 58.05 -38.27 -35.68
CA ALA A 806 58.43 -37.91 -34.31
C ALA A 806 59.74 -37.09 -34.24
N ASP A 807 60.70 -37.35 -35.13
CA ASP A 807 61.97 -36.61 -35.15
C ASP A 807 61.82 -35.23 -35.82
N GLU A 808 61.00 -35.12 -36.88
CA GLU A 808 60.64 -33.84 -37.49
C GLU A 808 59.86 -32.94 -36.52
N LEU A 809 59.00 -33.52 -35.69
CA LEU A 809 58.29 -32.78 -34.64
C LEU A 809 59.28 -32.18 -33.63
N LEU A 810 60.29 -32.95 -33.18
CA LEU A 810 61.31 -32.43 -32.27
C LEU A 810 62.11 -31.29 -32.91
N ASN A 811 62.47 -31.41 -34.19
CA ASN A 811 63.15 -30.33 -34.93
C ASN A 811 62.24 -29.09 -35.05
N LEU A 812 60.94 -29.27 -35.28
CA LEU A 812 59.97 -28.17 -35.32
C LEU A 812 59.93 -27.38 -34.01
N VAL A 813 60.02 -28.06 -32.85
CA VAL A 813 60.07 -27.40 -31.53
C VAL A 813 61.37 -26.63 -31.33
N VAL A 814 62.49 -27.12 -31.88
CA VAL A 814 63.77 -26.38 -31.86
C VAL A 814 63.69 -25.12 -32.71
N ASP A 815 63.14 -25.22 -33.92
CA ASP A 815 63.12 -24.13 -34.90
C ASP A 815 62.06 -23.05 -34.59
N GLN A 816 60.86 -23.47 -34.19
CA GLN A 816 59.72 -22.57 -33.95
C GLN A 816 59.51 -22.22 -32.47
N GLY A 817 60.25 -22.88 -31.57
CA GLY A 817 60.11 -22.73 -30.12
C GLY A 817 58.92 -23.49 -29.53
N VAL A 818 58.85 -23.47 -28.20
CA VAL A 818 57.82 -24.16 -27.40
C VAL A 818 56.50 -23.39 -27.48
N LYS A 819 55.47 -24.06 -28.07
CA LYS A 819 54.10 -23.56 -28.20
C LYS A 819 53.12 -24.26 -27.24
N TYR A 820 53.25 -25.57 -27.09
CA TYR A 820 52.41 -26.40 -26.20
C TYR A 820 53.14 -26.71 -24.87
N THR A 821 52.40 -27.20 -23.88
CA THR A 821 53.00 -27.68 -22.63
C THR A 821 53.81 -28.96 -22.85
N GLU A 822 54.74 -29.25 -21.93
CA GLU A 822 55.53 -30.49 -21.98
C GLU A 822 54.63 -31.72 -22.07
N LEU A 823 53.56 -31.76 -21.27
CA LEU A 823 52.63 -32.89 -21.24
C LEU A 823 51.91 -33.08 -22.58
N GLU A 824 51.48 -32.00 -23.22
CA GLU A 824 50.83 -32.05 -24.54
C GLU A 824 51.78 -32.57 -25.62
N TYR A 825 53.05 -32.13 -25.63
CA TYR A 825 54.06 -32.69 -26.53
C TYR A 825 54.34 -34.18 -26.27
N ILE A 826 54.36 -34.60 -24.99
CA ILE A 826 54.48 -36.02 -24.63
C ILE A 826 53.29 -36.82 -25.18
N HIS A 827 52.06 -36.29 -25.09
CA HIS A 827 50.87 -36.92 -25.65
C HIS A 827 50.96 -37.05 -27.18
N ALA A 828 51.39 -36.00 -27.88
CA ALA A 828 51.59 -36.01 -29.32
C ALA A 828 52.61 -37.07 -29.77
N LEU A 829 53.80 -37.09 -29.16
CA LEU A 829 54.85 -38.07 -29.47
C LEU A 829 54.42 -39.51 -29.18
N THR A 830 53.71 -39.72 -28.08
CA THR A 830 53.17 -41.03 -27.72
C THR A 830 52.09 -41.48 -28.70
N LEU A 831 51.24 -40.56 -29.18
CA LEU A 831 50.27 -40.87 -30.22
C LEU A 831 50.95 -41.21 -31.57
N LEU A 832 51.97 -40.46 -31.98
CA LEU A 832 52.74 -40.77 -33.20
C LEU A 832 53.40 -42.14 -33.12
N HIS A 833 54.04 -42.45 -31.99
CA HIS A 833 54.67 -43.75 -31.77
C HIS A 833 53.67 -44.91 -31.89
N ARG A 834 52.47 -44.77 -31.29
CA ARG A 834 51.40 -45.77 -31.40
C ARG A 834 50.88 -45.94 -32.84
N SER A 835 50.94 -44.89 -33.66
CA SER A 835 50.28 -44.80 -34.96
C SER A 835 51.15 -45.21 -36.15
N GLN A 836 52.47 -45.13 -36.02
CA GLN A 836 53.42 -45.51 -37.07
C GLN A 836 53.83 -46.98 -36.93
N THR A 837 53.79 -47.74 -38.04
CA THR A 837 54.24 -49.14 -38.08
C THR A 837 55.75 -49.20 -38.30
N GLY A 838 56.49 -49.94 -37.45
CA GLY A 838 57.94 -50.16 -37.61
C GLY A 838 58.85 -49.16 -36.88
N VAL A 839 58.31 -48.33 -35.99
CA VAL A 839 59.05 -47.24 -35.34
C VAL A 839 59.59 -47.66 -33.98
N GLY A 840 60.62 -48.52 -34.00
CA GLY A 840 61.55 -48.79 -32.89
C GLY A 840 60.97 -49.34 -31.58
N ASP A 841 61.80 -50.05 -30.82
CA ASP A 841 61.41 -50.51 -29.48
C ASP A 841 61.16 -49.33 -28.52
N GLN A 842 60.50 -49.61 -27.38
CA GLN A 842 60.21 -48.65 -26.29
C GLN A 842 61.39 -47.73 -25.92
N THR A 843 62.62 -48.22 -26.08
CA THR A 843 63.87 -47.46 -25.89
C THR A 843 63.95 -46.21 -26.78
N THR A 844 63.56 -46.31 -28.05
CA THR A 844 63.58 -45.19 -29.01
C THR A 844 62.59 -44.10 -28.60
N GLN A 845 61.41 -44.51 -28.14
CA GLN A 845 60.41 -43.57 -27.61
C GLN A 845 60.95 -42.85 -26.36
N ASN A 846 61.57 -43.58 -25.43
CA ASN A 846 62.15 -42.99 -24.22
C ASN A 846 63.27 -41.98 -24.54
N THR A 847 64.14 -42.27 -25.52
CA THR A 847 65.16 -41.33 -26.00
C THR A 847 64.54 -40.06 -26.57
N ARG A 848 63.49 -40.17 -27.38
CA ARG A 848 62.76 -39.01 -27.94
C ARG A 848 62.10 -38.16 -26.86
N LEU A 849 61.48 -38.80 -25.85
CA LEU A 849 60.88 -38.09 -24.71
C LEU A 849 61.94 -37.38 -23.86
N GLN A 850 63.10 -38.00 -23.64
CA GLN A 850 64.21 -37.34 -22.95
C GLN A 850 64.73 -36.14 -23.75
N ARG A 851 64.86 -36.30 -25.08
CA ARG A 851 65.29 -35.21 -25.97
C ARG A 851 64.30 -34.05 -25.97
N LEU A 852 63.00 -34.32 -25.93
CA LEU A 852 61.97 -33.28 -25.78
C LEU A 852 62.20 -32.44 -24.51
N LYS A 853 62.46 -33.09 -23.37
CA LYS A 853 62.72 -32.39 -22.10
C LYS A 853 63.93 -31.48 -22.19
N GLU A 854 65.01 -31.96 -22.80
CA GLU A 854 66.21 -31.15 -23.05
C GLU A 854 65.89 -29.92 -23.91
N ILE A 855 65.19 -30.11 -25.03
CA ILE A 855 64.81 -29.03 -25.94
C ILE A 855 63.94 -27.98 -25.22
N ILE A 856 62.96 -28.41 -24.42
CA ILE A 856 62.09 -27.48 -23.67
C ILE A 856 62.91 -26.68 -22.66
N CYS A 857 63.83 -27.32 -21.92
CA CYS A 857 64.73 -26.63 -21.00
C CYS A 857 65.66 -25.63 -21.71
N GLU A 858 66.25 -26.03 -22.85
CA GLU A 858 67.08 -25.16 -23.69
C GLU A 858 66.30 -23.92 -24.16
N GLN A 859 65.08 -24.13 -24.66
CA GLN A 859 64.21 -23.04 -25.14
C GLN A 859 63.73 -22.12 -24.00
N ALA A 860 63.46 -22.66 -22.81
CA ALA A 860 63.14 -21.87 -21.63
C ALA A 860 64.32 -20.99 -21.21
N ALA A 861 65.55 -21.52 -21.22
CA ALA A 861 66.77 -20.77 -20.95
C ALA A 861 67.01 -19.67 -21.99
N ILE A 862 66.75 -19.94 -23.28
CA ILE A 862 66.84 -18.95 -24.36
C ILE A 862 65.82 -17.82 -24.17
N LYS A 863 64.56 -18.15 -23.85
CA LYS A 863 63.51 -17.16 -23.55
C LYS A 863 63.85 -16.30 -22.33
N GLN A 864 64.39 -16.89 -21.28
CA GLN A 864 64.83 -16.16 -20.09
C GLN A 864 66.01 -15.24 -20.41
N ALA A 865 67.04 -15.72 -21.11
CA ALA A 865 68.19 -14.92 -21.51
C ALA A 865 67.82 -13.76 -22.46
N THR A 866 66.81 -13.93 -23.31
CA THR A 866 66.30 -12.85 -24.18
C THR A 866 65.45 -11.84 -23.41
N LYS A 867 64.70 -12.26 -22.39
CA LYS A 867 63.97 -11.37 -21.48
C LYS A 867 64.95 -10.54 -20.63
N ASP A 868 65.99 -11.17 -20.10
CA ASP A 868 67.01 -10.51 -19.28
C ASP A 868 67.84 -9.50 -20.09
N LYS A 869 68.16 -9.82 -21.37
CA LYS A 869 68.78 -8.87 -22.31
C LYS A 869 67.88 -7.66 -22.62
N LYS A 870 66.56 -7.86 -22.78
CA LYS A 870 65.63 -6.74 -23.00
C LYS A 870 65.52 -5.82 -21.78
N ILE A 871 65.64 -6.35 -20.56
CA ILE A 871 65.62 -5.56 -19.31
C ILE A 871 66.94 -4.79 -19.10
N THR A 872 68.07 -5.27 -19.64
CA THR A 872 69.36 -4.56 -19.56
C THR A 872 69.58 -3.53 -20.67
N THR A 873 68.69 -3.44 -21.66
CA THR A 873 68.78 -2.48 -22.78
C THR A 873 67.76 -1.33 -22.68
N VAL A 874 66.98 -1.29 -21.60
CA VAL A 874 66.12 -0.16 -21.17
C VAL A 874 66.76 0.43 -19.93
#